data_AF-A0A7K3IUS1-F1
#
_entry.id   AF-A0A7K3IUS1-F1
#
_cell.length_a   1.000
_cell.length_b   1.000
_cell.length_c   1.000
_cell.angle_alpha   90.00
_cell.angle_beta   90.00
_cell.angle_gamma   90.00
#
_symmetry.space_group_name_H-M   'P 1'
#
loop_
_entity.id
_entity.type
_entity.pdbx_description
1 polymer ?
#
loop_
_entity_poly.entity_id
_entity_poly.type
_entity_poly.pdbx_seq_one_letter_code
_entity_poly.pdbx_strand_id
1 'polypeptide(L)'
;MFSGIDTSLYAQRKISGVVNTYGRVSAINVDNVTVPDEAQFSQFAAGDTILLIQMKGVRILTLEAGSFGTFEYNYGLPGQHEFLIIESVNDATNTITFRTNIIHSGFSPQGALQIVKIPSYNYAEVNATLTCQPWDSISKTGGVLAVLVGRTLSLQANIDVTGKGFKGGAAALGLGICAETPKMYKFAYAAGTDSAGFKGEGPVTRGWLSASSFPPIYPNYAKGKGPNFSGGGGGDGRFSGGGGGGNYGAGGLGGKEESACTFEYTGGLGGVQIKGTYLANTLKSIFPGGGGGASTYQSGSTATPGGNGGGIVVIVCDTLRGNGKSILAEGAQPSGNASGNAGAGGGGGGGSIALYLQSYSNKLATSGINISVNGGKGGNTSAIFGEGGGGGGGLITTNNIALPSNGSKTYAGGLGGTRSPGIQGTAGLPGENLTSFAPILNGFLFNSIRSTVTGNQIDSICSNTNFPGLSGTLPVGGTTPYTYLWESSTLSESAGYAPAPGVNNMQNYVPPAKLTQTTWFRRTVTDANATPLVDISKPVQIIVQQAITGNLIGKDTTICYGQNPLSIVPLNTGPSNGNGKYTYQWFANTDNTTWTLNAPGESTLASYDPAALTMTSYYKRFVTSGRCVDLSAVVKITVLPSVTGNVTTRPDSVICQGSLFPLLGASAPGAGSGSYVYQWQDSTSAGTWKPASGINTNQTYTVDTLNFSAVQDRYFRRVVFSGPDSVCKDKSLPIHLTRYFKIRNNNIAADNTICSGTTPAPLTGSTPTQGDGTYTYIWQQSSDGTAWPSNASGTFNLISYSPPALTDSTWYRRIVNSSKCTSTSNIVVIKVHKPVSNNLASLISGTGTDTTICSGAVPNTIRGSIPTGGTDLPGDYAYQWASSSNGTTFTDISTGGTLKDYKPGALTSTTWFRRKAISGLCSSLSNSVKVTVLPPITDNVITSTKSTVCYNQIPQTINGTGLTGGAGGTPKWIWQQSS
;
A
#
# COMPACT_ATOMS: atom_id res chain seq x y z
N MET A 1 27.39 10.36 -19.33
CA MET A 1 28.06 11.09 -20.42
C MET A 1 27.53 10.50 -21.72
N PHE A 2 26.49 11.07 -22.33
CA PHE A 2 25.95 10.65 -23.62
C PHE A 2 25.79 11.91 -24.47
N SER A 3 26.74 12.08 -25.38
CA SER A 3 26.80 13.11 -26.40
C SER A 3 26.11 12.62 -27.68
N GLY A 4 25.41 13.54 -28.36
CA GLY A 4 25.16 13.43 -29.79
C GLY A 4 23.80 12.88 -30.18
N ILE A 5 22.76 13.70 -30.06
CA ILE A 5 21.66 13.69 -31.02
C ILE A 5 21.65 15.09 -31.64
N ASP A 6 22.23 15.20 -32.83
CA ASP A 6 22.06 16.37 -33.69
C ASP A 6 20.58 16.46 -34.07
N THR A 7 19.84 17.25 -33.29
CA THR A 7 18.57 17.78 -33.75
C THR A 7 18.90 18.85 -34.78
N SER A 8 18.60 18.60 -36.05
CA SER A 8 18.56 19.65 -37.06
C SER A 8 17.40 20.59 -36.68
N LEU A 9 17.66 21.51 -35.75
CA LEU A 9 16.82 22.67 -35.50
C LEU A 9 16.73 23.43 -36.81
N TYR A 10 15.58 23.38 -37.47
CA TYR A 10 15.24 24.37 -38.49
C TYR A 10 15.45 25.74 -37.85
N ALA A 11 16.54 26.42 -38.22
CA ALA A 11 16.93 27.66 -37.59
C ALA A 11 15.79 28.67 -37.73
N GLN A 12 15.25 29.13 -36.59
CA GLN A 12 14.23 30.17 -36.57
C GLN A 12 14.83 31.45 -37.17
N ARG A 13 14.13 32.09 -38.11
CA ARG A 13 14.64 33.31 -38.74
C ARG A 13 14.60 34.44 -37.72
N LYS A 14 15.79 34.94 -37.36
CA LYS A 14 15.94 36.07 -36.44
C LYS A 14 15.60 37.37 -37.15
N ILE A 15 14.77 38.20 -36.53
CA ILE A 15 14.32 39.49 -37.05
C ILE A 15 14.48 40.58 -35.99
N SER A 16 14.85 41.78 -36.43
CA SER A 16 15.05 42.96 -35.58
C SER A 16 15.07 44.24 -36.42
N GLY A 17 14.96 45.40 -35.78
CA GLY A 17 15.02 46.69 -36.46
C GLY A 17 13.80 46.93 -37.35
N VAL A 18 14.00 47.63 -38.46
CA VAL A 18 12.95 47.86 -39.46
C VAL A 18 12.98 46.75 -40.50
N VAL A 19 11.88 46.00 -40.58
CA VAL A 19 11.75 44.86 -41.53
C VAL A 19 10.81 45.13 -42.69
N ASN A 20 10.03 46.21 -42.61
CA ASN A 20 9.14 46.64 -43.68
C ASN A 20 9.81 47.68 -44.56
N THR A 21 9.41 47.72 -45.83
CA THR A 21 9.72 48.81 -46.75
C THR A 21 8.42 49.46 -47.23
N TYR A 22 8.50 50.70 -47.69
CA TYR A 22 7.32 51.54 -47.89
C TYR A 22 7.38 52.27 -49.24
N GLY A 23 6.23 52.36 -49.91
CA GLY A 23 6.06 53.15 -51.12
C GLY A 23 4.78 53.98 -51.07
N ARG A 24 4.86 55.24 -51.49
CA ARG A 24 3.69 56.11 -51.62
C ARG A 24 2.94 55.73 -52.89
N VAL A 25 1.63 55.50 -52.77
CA VAL A 25 0.77 55.26 -53.92
C VAL A 25 0.23 56.58 -54.46
N SER A 26 0.39 56.81 -55.77
CA SER A 26 -0.15 57.99 -56.46
C SER A 26 -1.39 57.68 -57.32
N ALA A 27 -1.54 56.45 -57.77
CA ALA A 27 -2.68 55.98 -58.55
C ALA A 27 -3.03 54.54 -58.16
N ILE A 28 -4.31 54.18 -58.28
CA ILE A 28 -4.87 52.87 -57.95
C ILE A 28 -5.90 52.49 -59.02
N ASN A 29 -5.86 51.23 -59.45
CA ASN A 29 -6.83 50.60 -60.32
C ASN A 29 -7.42 49.35 -59.63
N VAL A 30 -8.17 48.52 -60.36
CA VAL A 30 -8.82 47.33 -59.81
C VAL A 30 -7.83 46.32 -59.21
N ASP A 31 -6.65 46.16 -59.82
CA ASP A 31 -5.67 45.13 -59.51
C ASP A 31 -4.23 45.66 -59.41
N ASN A 32 -4.01 46.96 -59.53
CA ASN A 32 -2.67 47.53 -59.54
C ASN A 32 -2.59 48.92 -58.91
N VAL A 33 -1.36 49.32 -58.55
CA VAL A 33 -1.02 50.64 -58.02
C VAL A 33 0.22 51.21 -58.70
N THR A 34 0.33 52.55 -58.72
CA THR A 34 1.55 53.25 -59.16
C THR A 34 2.31 53.83 -57.97
N VAL A 35 3.62 53.56 -57.89
CA VAL A 35 4.55 54.13 -56.91
C VAL A 35 5.56 55.01 -57.65
N PRO A 36 5.38 56.34 -57.68
CA PRO A 36 6.11 57.20 -58.62
C PRO A 36 7.56 57.48 -58.22
N ASP A 37 7.92 57.28 -56.94
CA ASP A 37 9.29 57.43 -56.48
C ASP A 37 10.08 56.16 -56.79
N GLU A 38 11.11 56.28 -57.63
CA GLU A 38 11.88 55.14 -58.13
C GLU A 38 12.57 54.36 -57.02
N ALA A 39 13.12 55.07 -56.03
CA ALA A 39 13.82 54.45 -54.90
C ALA A 39 12.84 53.67 -54.00
N GLN A 40 11.58 54.10 -53.91
CA GLN A 40 10.51 53.35 -53.26
C GLN A 40 10.05 52.16 -54.10
N PHE A 41 9.83 52.35 -55.40
CA PHE A 41 9.33 51.34 -56.32
C PHE A 41 10.30 50.14 -56.46
N SER A 42 11.60 50.40 -56.57
CA SER A 42 12.63 49.36 -56.78
C SER A 42 12.78 48.37 -55.61
N GLN A 43 12.05 48.56 -54.50
CA GLN A 43 12.06 47.69 -53.32
C GLN A 43 11.07 46.52 -53.44
N PHE A 44 10.19 46.55 -54.45
CA PHE A 44 9.10 45.59 -54.67
C PHE A 44 9.41 44.68 -55.86
N ALA A 45 9.04 43.40 -55.74
CA ALA A 45 9.22 42.39 -56.78
C ALA A 45 8.04 41.42 -56.83
N ALA A 46 7.91 40.69 -57.94
CA ALA A 46 6.93 39.61 -58.08
C ALA A 46 7.06 38.58 -56.94
N GLY A 47 5.93 38.18 -56.36
CA GLY A 47 5.84 37.24 -55.24
C GLY A 47 5.95 37.88 -53.85
N ASP A 48 6.29 39.18 -53.75
CA ASP A 48 6.29 39.87 -52.46
C ASP A 48 4.88 39.95 -51.86
N THR A 49 4.82 39.81 -50.54
CA THR A 49 3.61 40.10 -49.75
C THR A 49 3.61 41.57 -49.35
N ILE A 50 2.47 42.24 -49.49
CA ILE A 50 2.33 43.66 -49.15
C ILE A 50 1.08 43.92 -48.31
N LEU A 51 1.10 45.02 -47.56
CA LEU A 51 -0.08 45.65 -46.95
C LEU A 51 -0.36 46.93 -47.72
N LEU A 52 -1.54 47.04 -48.30
CA LEU A 52 -2.04 48.30 -48.83
C LEU A 52 -2.85 48.98 -47.71
N ILE A 53 -2.45 50.18 -47.29
CA ILE A 53 -3.07 50.88 -46.15
C ILE A 53 -3.19 52.39 -46.40
N GLN A 54 -4.37 52.94 -46.13
CA GLN A 54 -4.62 54.38 -46.28
C GLN A 54 -4.43 55.10 -44.95
N MET A 55 -3.49 56.04 -44.87
CA MET A 55 -3.10 56.65 -43.58
C MET A 55 -3.94 57.87 -43.21
N LYS A 56 -4.43 58.61 -44.20
CA LYS A 56 -5.18 59.86 -44.04
C LYS A 56 -6.46 59.85 -44.90
N GLY A 57 -7.14 60.98 -44.97
CA GLY A 57 -8.33 61.19 -45.81
C GLY A 57 -9.56 61.65 -45.02
N VAL A 58 -9.34 62.23 -43.85
CA VAL A 58 -10.40 62.85 -43.05
C VAL A 58 -10.51 64.34 -43.38
N ARG A 59 -11.75 64.83 -43.40
CA ARG A 59 -12.13 66.25 -43.43
C ARG A 59 -12.84 66.62 -42.13
N ILE A 60 -12.51 67.78 -41.58
CA ILE A 60 -13.04 68.30 -40.31
C ILE A 60 -13.84 69.58 -40.47
N LEU A 61 -14.69 69.90 -39.51
CA LEU A 61 -15.26 71.25 -39.38
C LEU A 61 -14.18 72.26 -38.96
N THR A 62 -14.09 73.40 -39.65
CA THR A 62 -13.15 74.48 -39.33
C THR A 62 -13.82 75.80 -38.96
N LEU A 63 -15.09 75.75 -38.53
CA LEU A 63 -15.79 76.91 -37.99
C LEU A 63 -15.18 77.30 -36.64
N GLU A 64 -15.08 78.59 -36.34
CA GLU A 64 -14.57 79.15 -35.08
C GLU A 64 -15.58 78.97 -33.93
N ALA A 65 -15.89 77.70 -33.61
CA ALA A 65 -16.85 77.27 -32.62
C ALA A 65 -16.35 75.98 -31.94
N GLY A 66 -17.02 75.56 -30.86
CA GLY A 66 -16.65 74.33 -30.12
C GLY A 66 -16.64 73.04 -30.94
N SER A 67 -17.23 73.03 -32.13
CA SER A 67 -17.21 71.92 -33.09
C SER A 67 -15.95 71.86 -33.96
N PHE A 68 -15.04 72.83 -33.86
CA PHE A 68 -13.78 72.82 -34.63
C PHE A 68 -13.02 71.50 -34.43
N GLY A 69 -12.53 70.91 -35.51
CA GLY A 69 -11.74 69.68 -35.46
C GLY A 69 -12.55 68.40 -35.35
N THR A 70 -13.87 68.48 -35.25
CA THR A 70 -14.74 67.29 -35.29
C THR A 70 -14.82 66.69 -36.69
N PHE A 71 -15.03 65.37 -36.77
CA PHE A 71 -15.20 64.63 -38.01
C PHE A 71 -16.41 65.13 -38.79
N GLU A 72 -16.24 65.43 -40.08
CA GLU A 72 -17.35 65.80 -40.97
C GLU A 72 -17.49 64.81 -42.13
N TYR A 73 -16.38 64.43 -42.77
CA TYR A 73 -16.41 63.51 -43.91
C TYR A 73 -15.08 62.74 -44.04
N ASN A 74 -15.12 61.58 -44.70
CA ASN A 74 -13.93 60.88 -45.16
C ASN A 74 -13.98 60.69 -46.68
N TYR A 75 -12.84 60.89 -47.33
CA TYR A 75 -12.66 60.46 -48.70
C TYR A 75 -11.68 59.30 -48.75
N GLY A 76 -12.04 58.32 -49.56
CA GLY A 76 -11.49 56.98 -49.50
C GLY A 76 -11.75 56.27 -48.17
N LEU A 77 -10.82 55.41 -47.74
CA LEU A 77 -10.99 54.52 -46.60
C LEU A 77 -9.84 54.67 -45.56
N PRO A 78 -9.75 55.81 -44.85
CA PRO A 78 -8.66 56.04 -43.90
C PRO A 78 -8.63 54.97 -42.79
N GLY A 79 -7.46 54.39 -42.54
CA GLY A 79 -7.21 53.34 -41.56
C GLY A 79 -7.71 51.94 -41.98
N GLN A 80 -8.26 51.78 -43.18
CA GLN A 80 -8.50 50.46 -43.77
C GLN A 80 -7.22 49.92 -44.41
N HIS A 81 -7.13 48.59 -44.46
CA HIS A 81 -5.98 47.87 -44.99
C HIS A 81 -6.39 46.53 -45.60
N GLU A 82 -5.58 46.03 -46.53
CA GLU A 82 -5.67 44.65 -47.03
C GLU A 82 -4.29 44.11 -47.41
N PHE A 83 -4.11 42.81 -47.24
CA PHE A 83 -2.91 42.09 -47.63
C PHE A 83 -3.06 41.58 -49.06
N LEU A 84 -2.03 41.74 -49.89
CA LEU A 84 -2.00 41.30 -51.28
C LEU A 84 -0.66 40.63 -51.61
N ILE A 85 -0.62 39.88 -52.71
CA ILE A 85 0.61 39.33 -53.30
C ILE A 85 0.86 40.02 -54.64
N ILE A 86 2.08 40.54 -54.83
CA ILE A 86 2.50 41.10 -56.10
C ILE A 86 2.61 39.97 -57.14
N GLU A 87 1.91 40.12 -58.25
CA GLU A 87 2.05 39.26 -59.42
C GLU A 87 3.24 39.69 -60.27
N SER A 88 3.32 40.98 -60.60
CA SER A 88 4.37 41.56 -61.43
C SER A 88 4.62 43.03 -61.10
N VAL A 89 5.79 43.51 -61.49
CA VAL A 89 6.18 44.93 -61.42
C VAL A 89 6.58 45.39 -62.82
N ASN A 90 6.25 46.62 -63.17
CA ASN A 90 6.58 47.24 -64.46
C ASN A 90 7.43 48.50 -64.23
N ASP A 91 8.73 48.38 -64.49
CA ASP A 91 9.73 49.44 -64.29
C ASP A 91 9.56 50.64 -65.23
N ALA A 92 8.84 50.51 -66.34
CA ALA A 92 8.61 51.62 -67.27
C ALA A 92 7.50 52.57 -66.80
N THR A 93 6.55 52.07 -66.02
CA THR A 93 5.37 52.81 -65.55
C THR A 93 5.28 52.91 -64.03
N ASN A 94 6.27 52.35 -63.32
CA ASN A 94 6.32 52.16 -61.87
C ASN A 94 5.02 51.58 -61.30
N THR A 95 4.47 50.60 -62.03
CA THR A 95 3.19 49.94 -61.70
C THR A 95 3.45 48.59 -61.06
N ILE A 96 2.72 48.32 -59.98
CA ILE A 96 2.74 47.05 -59.24
C ILE A 96 1.37 46.41 -59.43
N THR A 97 1.33 45.24 -60.06
CA THR A 97 0.10 44.46 -60.30
C THR A 97 0.00 43.32 -59.29
N PHE A 98 -1.20 43.12 -58.73
CA PHE A 98 -1.50 42.11 -57.73
C PHE A 98 -2.14 40.88 -58.36
N ARG A 99 -1.93 39.70 -57.74
CA ARG A 99 -2.54 38.43 -58.20
C ARG A 99 -4.07 38.41 -58.15
N THR A 100 -4.66 39.31 -57.37
CA THR A 100 -6.09 39.38 -57.09
C THR A 100 -6.53 40.83 -57.05
N ASN A 101 -7.76 41.10 -57.49
CA ASN A 101 -8.36 42.43 -57.42
C ASN A 101 -8.40 42.96 -55.98
N ILE A 102 -8.15 44.25 -55.82
CA ILE A 102 -8.27 44.98 -54.57
C ILE A 102 -9.73 44.91 -54.09
N ILE A 103 -9.94 44.44 -52.86
CA ILE A 103 -11.30 44.25 -52.31
C ILE A 103 -11.86 45.60 -51.86
N HIS A 104 -11.04 46.41 -51.23
CA HIS A 104 -11.38 47.77 -50.83
C HIS A 104 -11.33 48.75 -52.02
N SER A 105 -12.32 48.68 -52.89
CA SER A 105 -12.47 49.57 -54.06
C SER A 105 -12.60 51.06 -53.72
N GLY A 106 -12.86 51.39 -52.45
CA GLY A 106 -12.92 52.76 -51.96
C GLY A 106 -11.57 53.40 -51.61
N PHE A 107 -10.43 52.74 -51.74
CA PHE A 107 -9.14 53.40 -51.44
C PHE A 107 -8.89 54.63 -52.31
N SER A 108 -8.26 55.67 -51.73
CA SER A 108 -7.96 56.92 -52.43
C SER A 108 -6.51 57.37 -52.21
N PRO A 109 -5.71 57.57 -53.29
CA PRO A 109 -4.36 58.12 -53.19
C PRO A 109 -4.30 59.53 -52.57
N GLN A 110 -5.40 60.29 -52.62
CA GLN A 110 -5.49 61.61 -51.97
C GLN A 110 -5.38 61.49 -50.44
N GLY A 111 -5.78 60.36 -49.87
CA GLY A 111 -5.72 60.04 -48.45
C GLY A 111 -4.38 59.47 -47.99
N ALA A 112 -3.27 59.76 -48.68
CA ALA A 112 -1.95 59.23 -48.33
C ALA A 112 -1.96 57.69 -48.21
N LEU A 113 -2.33 57.04 -49.33
CA LEU A 113 -2.25 55.60 -49.50
C LEU A 113 -0.79 55.16 -49.62
N GLN A 114 -0.40 54.13 -48.87
CA GLN A 114 0.93 53.53 -48.98
C GLN A 114 0.85 52.02 -49.15
N ILE A 115 1.82 51.50 -49.87
CA ILE A 115 2.10 50.07 -49.99
C ILE A 115 3.27 49.74 -49.06
N VAL A 116 3.11 48.71 -48.23
CA VAL A 116 4.11 48.30 -47.24
C VAL A 116 4.52 46.87 -47.54
N LYS A 117 5.78 46.63 -47.92
CA LYS A 117 6.29 45.27 -48.09
C LYS A 117 6.36 44.58 -46.75
N ILE A 118 5.75 43.41 -46.67
CA ILE A 118 5.66 42.62 -45.45
C ILE A 118 6.53 41.38 -45.62
N PRO A 119 7.47 41.13 -44.71
CA PRO A 119 8.15 39.85 -44.71
C PRO A 119 7.20 38.74 -44.27
N SER A 120 7.15 37.66 -45.07
CA SER A 120 6.41 36.44 -44.75
C SER A 120 7.38 35.36 -44.26
N TYR A 121 7.11 34.80 -43.08
CA TYR A 121 7.93 33.76 -42.47
C TYR A 121 7.10 32.53 -42.13
N ASN A 122 7.73 31.36 -42.21
CA ASN A 122 7.20 30.19 -41.53
C ASN A 122 7.40 30.29 -40.02
N TYR A 123 8.60 30.69 -39.57
CA TYR A 123 8.93 30.92 -38.16
C TYR A 123 9.79 32.16 -38.03
N ALA A 124 9.53 32.99 -37.03
CA ALA A 124 10.31 34.19 -36.76
C ALA A 124 10.61 34.35 -35.27
N GLU A 125 11.82 34.78 -34.94
CA GLU A 125 12.24 35.16 -33.60
C GLU A 125 12.63 36.63 -33.58
N VAL A 126 11.99 37.42 -32.73
CA VAL A 126 12.40 38.80 -32.47
C VAL A 126 13.56 38.79 -31.48
N ASN A 127 14.79 38.88 -31.97
CA ASN A 127 16.00 38.74 -31.15
C ASN A 127 16.56 40.09 -30.63
N ALA A 128 16.15 41.20 -31.22
CA ALA A 128 16.36 42.57 -30.75
C ALA A 128 15.12 43.40 -31.11
N THR A 129 14.99 44.63 -30.61
CA THR A 129 13.77 45.44 -30.78
C THR A 129 13.35 45.52 -32.25
N LEU A 130 12.12 45.11 -32.53
CA LEU A 130 11.50 45.18 -33.85
C LEU A 130 10.64 46.45 -33.93
N THR A 131 10.82 47.26 -34.97
CA THR A 131 10.19 48.59 -35.09
C THR A 131 9.88 48.94 -36.55
N CYS A 132 9.29 50.11 -36.79
CA CYS A 132 9.00 50.63 -38.13
C CYS A 132 9.72 51.96 -38.38
N GLN A 133 9.79 52.36 -39.66
CA GLN A 133 10.12 53.75 -39.98
C GLN A 133 9.07 54.67 -39.36
N PRO A 134 9.45 55.78 -38.70
CA PRO A 134 8.47 56.77 -38.26
C PRO A 134 7.65 57.29 -39.44
N TRP A 135 6.40 57.66 -39.21
CA TRP A 135 5.59 58.36 -40.20
C TRP A 135 6.29 59.64 -40.66
N ASP A 136 6.36 59.83 -41.98
CA ASP A 136 6.81 61.07 -42.57
C ASP A 136 5.73 61.74 -43.42
N SER A 137 5.30 62.92 -42.98
CA SER A 137 4.27 63.72 -43.63
C SER A 137 4.67 64.22 -45.02
N ILE A 138 5.97 64.24 -45.35
CA ILE A 138 6.49 64.67 -46.66
C ILE A 138 6.44 63.52 -47.66
N SER A 139 7.12 62.40 -47.35
CA SER A 139 7.08 61.21 -48.20
C SER A 139 5.71 60.53 -48.24
N LYS A 140 4.88 60.76 -47.21
CA LYS A 140 3.58 60.09 -46.96
C LYS A 140 3.72 58.58 -46.74
N THR A 141 4.83 58.16 -46.12
CA THR A 141 5.13 56.75 -45.83
C THR A 141 5.55 56.54 -44.37
N GLY A 142 5.58 55.28 -43.93
CA GLY A 142 6.02 54.90 -42.59
C GLY A 142 4.88 54.75 -41.58
N GLY A 143 5.24 54.62 -40.31
CA GLY A 143 4.32 54.50 -39.16
C GLY A 143 3.63 53.14 -39.03
N VAL A 144 3.99 52.15 -39.85
CA VAL A 144 3.35 50.82 -39.86
C VAL A 144 4.42 49.74 -39.73
N LEU A 145 4.28 48.86 -38.75
CA LEU A 145 4.96 47.58 -38.68
C LEU A 145 3.94 46.48 -39.00
N ALA A 146 4.21 45.67 -40.01
CA ALA A 146 3.39 44.51 -40.33
C ALA A 146 4.28 43.27 -40.50
N VAL A 147 3.86 42.14 -39.93
CA VAL A 147 4.55 40.86 -40.12
C VAL A 147 3.54 39.74 -40.28
N LEU A 148 3.85 38.82 -41.20
CA LEU A 148 3.07 37.62 -41.43
C LEU A 148 3.94 36.40 -41.08
N VAL A 149 3.50 35.62 -40.10
CA VAL A 149 4.24 34.45 -39.62
C VAL A 149 3.31 33.25 -39.65
N GLY A 150 3.36 32.44 -40.70
CA GLY A 150 2.45 31.31 -40.90
C GLY A 150 2.44 30.29 -39.74
N ARG A 151 3.46 30.29 -38.87
CA ARG A 151 3.53 29.40 -37.69
C ARG A 151 3.79 30.20 -36.42
N THR A 152 4.99 30.10 -35.86
CA THR A 152 5.30 30.69 -34.55
C THR A 152 6.11 31.98 -34.66
N LEU A 153 5.59 33.06 -34.08
CA LEU A 153 6.34 34.26 -33.75
C LEU A 153 6.79 34.16 -32.28
N SER A 154 8.10 34.22 -32.03
CA SER A 154 8.69 34.20 -30.69
C SER A 154 9.34 35.53 -30.36
N LEU A 155 9.06 36.09 -29.19
CA LEU A 155 9.65 37.34 -28.75
C LEU A 155 10.79 37.09 -27.76
N GLN A 156 12.02 37.42 -28.12
CA GLN A 156 13.14 37.54 -27.16
C GLN A 156 13.42 39.01 -26.80
N ALA A 157 12.94 39.92 -27.64
CA ALA A 157 12.92 41.36 -27.44
C ALA A 157 11.54 41.95 -27.77
N ASN A 158 11.34 43.23 -27.44
CA ASN A 158 10.06 43.91 -27.63
C ASN A 158 9.81 44.22 -29.12
N ILE A 159 8.53 44.25 -29.48
CA ILE A 159 8.07 44.96 -30.66
C ILE A 159 7.68 46.37 -30.19
N ASP A 160 8.31 47.41 -30.74
CA ASP A 160 8.14 48.77 -30.25
C ASP A 160 8.03 49.78 -31.39
N VAL A 161 6.83 50.34 -31.55
CA VAL A 161 6.52 51.43 -32.49
C VAL A 161 6.05 52.69 -31.75
N THR A 162 6.50 52.87 -30.50
CA THR A 162 6.22 54.04 -29.69
C THR A 162 6.71 55.32 -30.38
N GLY A 163 5.85 56.33 -30.49
CA GLY A 163 6.20 57.60 -31.12
C GLY A 163 6.46 57.54 -32.64
N LYS A 164 6.08 56.45 -33.32
CA LYS A 164 6.29 56.26 -34.77
C LYS A 164 5.08 56.68 -35.64
N GLY A 165 3.99 57.12 -35.02
CA GLY A 165 2.78 57.61 -35.67
C GLY A 165 2.86 59.08 -36.08
N PHE A 166 1.71 59.77 -36.14
CA PHE A 166 1.64 61.13 -36.66
C PHE A 166 2.52 62.11 -35.85
N LYS A 167 3.12 63.07 -36.56
CA LYS A 167 4.10 64.00 -35.96
C LYS A 167 3.44 64.94 -34.97
N GLY A 168 4.09 65.14 -33.82
CA GLY A 168 3.73 66.21 -32.90
C GLY A 168 3.98 67.60 -33.52
N GLY A 169 3.29 68.61 -32.99
CA GLY A 169 3.52 70.00 -33.38
C GLY A 169 4.97 70.40 -33.11
N ALA A 170 5.57 71.17 -34.02
CA ALA A 170 6.90 71.74 -33.81
C ALA A 170 6.84 72.87 -32.76
N ALA A 171 7.85 72.98 -31.90
CA ALA A 171 8.00 74.16 -31.06
C ALA A 171 8.25 75.38 -31.95
N ALA A 172 7.59 76.51 -31.67
CA ALA A 172 7.70 77.71 -32.48
C ALA A 172 8.01 78.94 -31.62
N LEU A 173 8.85 79.84 -32.16
CA LEU A 173 9.02 81.16 -31.57
C LEU A 173 7.67 81.88 -31.56
N GLY A 174 7.41 82.61 -30.48
CA GLY A 174 6.29 83.52 -30.44
C GLY A 174 6.36 84.63 -29.42
N LEU A 175 5.47 85.60 -29.61
CA LEU A 175 5.47 86.88 -28.88
C LEU A 175 4.90 86.79 -27.46
N GLY A 176 4.23 85.69 -27.10
CA GLY A 176 3.67 85.49 -25.76
C GLY A 176 2.54 86.48 -25.42
N ILE A 177 1.60 86.66 -26.34
CA ILE A 177 0.46 87.58 -26.19
C ILE A 177 -0.69 86.85 -25.47
N CYS A 178 -1.30 87.51 -24.47
CA CYS A 178 -2.47 86.98 -23.76
C CYS A 178 -3.67 86.76 -24.68
N ALA A 179 -4.46 85.71 -24.43
CA ALA A 179 -5.59 85.32 -25.28
C ALA A 179 -6.82 86.25 -25.21
N GLU A 180 -6.79 87.32 -24.41
CA GLU A 180 -7.79 88.39 -24.45
C GLU A 180 -7.62 89.33 -25.66
N THR A 181 -6.48 89.27 -26.35
CA THR A 181 -6.23 90.09 -27.54
C THR A 181 -6.98 89.50 -28.75
N PRO A 182 -7.68 90.28 -29.60
CA PRO A 182 -8.41 89.76 -30.78
C PRO A 182 -7.56 88.95 -31.77
N LYS A 183 -6.24 89.05 -31.69
CA LYS A 183 -5.26 88.27 -32.47
C LYS A 183 -5.06 86.84 -31.93
N MET A 184 -5.39 86.59 -30.67
CA MET A 184 -5.05 85.40 -29.90
C MET A 184 -6.30 84.88 -29.21
N TYR A 185 -7.02 83.92 -29.81
CA TYR A 185 -8.15 83.19 -29.22
C TYR A 185 -8.83 82.25 -30.25
N LYS A 186 -8.30 82.17 -31.48
CA LYS A 186 -8.93 81.42 -32.57
C LYS A 186 -8.59 79.95 -32.49
N PHE A 187 -9.53 79.13 -32.92
CA PHE A 187 -9.31 77.70 -33.07
C PHE A 187 -8.18 77.43 -34.06
N ALA A 188 -7.99 78.24 -35.10
CA ALA A 188 -6.87 78.01 -36.02
C ALA A 188 -6.24 79.26 -36.64
N TYR A 189 -4.97 79.07 -37.03
CA TYR A 189 -4.11 80.05 -37.67
C TYR A 189 -3.26 79.40 -38.76
N ALA A 190 -2.84 80.21 -39.74
CA ALA A 190 -1.88 79.79 -40.74
C ALA A 190 -0.49 79.54 -40.12
N ALA A 191 0.33 78.70 -40.76
CA ALA A 191 1.65 78.31 -40.27
C ALA A 191 2.60 79.49 -40.00
N GLY A 192 2.45 80.60 -40.74
CA GLY A 192 3.27 81.80 -40.60
C GLY A 192 2.94 82.69 -39.40
N THR A 193 1.84 82.44 -38.67
CA THR A 193 1.47 83.24 -37.51
C THR A 193 2.50 83.08 -36.39
N ASP A 194 2.95 84.17 -35.79
CA ASP A 194 4.00 84.21 -34.77
C ASP A 194 3.49 84.02 -33.33
N SER A 195 2.19 83.97 -33.11
CA SER A 195 1.66 84.05 -31.74
C SER A 195 0.97 82.78 -31.26
N ALA A 196 0.80 81.74 -32.11
CA ALA A 196 0.19 80.46 -31.73
C ALA A 196 1.11 79.25 -31.98
N GLY A 197 0.95 78.20 -31.16
CA GLY A 197 1.69 76.95 -31.26
C GLY A 197 1.19 76.06 -32.41
N PHE A 198 2.07 75.21 -32.95
CA PHE A 198 1.68 74.24 -33.98
C PHE A 198 0.79 73.15 -33.39
N LYS A 199 -0.24 72.78 -34.16
CA LYS A 199 -1.07 71.62 -33.88
C LYS A 199 -0.30 70.34 -34.19
N GLY A 200 -0.66 69.26 -33.51
CA GLY A 200 -0.26 67.92 -33.89
C GLY A 200 -0.91 67.46 -35.18
N GLU A 201 -0.26 66.53 -35.85
CA GLU A 201 -0.76 65.89 -37.05
C GLU A 201 -1.78 64.78 -36.70
N GLY A 202 -2.76 64.57 -37.58
CA GLY A 202 -3.72 63.47 -37.52
C GLY A 202 -4.07 62.95 -38.92
N PRO A 203 -5.11 62.11 -39.07
CA PRO A 203 -5.53 61.57 -40.37
C PRO A 203 -6.20 62.63 -41.27
N VAL A 204 -6.27 63.88 -40.81
CA VAL A 204 -6.89 65.00 -41.51
C VAL A 204 -5.96 65.57 -42.56
N THR A 205 -6.58 66.07 -43.62
CA THR A 205 -5.91 66.65 -44.79
C THR A 205 -6.56 67.95 -45.24
N ARG A 206 -7.88 68.09 -45.04
CA ARG A 206 -8.67 69.25 -45.44
C ARG A 206 -9.62 69.71 -44.33
N GLY A 207 -9.89 71.01 -44.29
CA GLY A 207 -10.94 71.61 -43.48
C GLY A 207 -12.18 71.89 -44.33
N TRP A 208 -13.36 71.81 -43.73
CA TRP A 208 -14.62 72.21 -44.32
C TRP A 208 -14.93 73.66 -43.93
N LEU A 209 -14.93 74.55 -44.92
CA LEU A 209 -15.32 75.95 -44.75
C LEU A 209 -16.72 76.23 -45.31
N SER A 210 -17.02 75.68 -46.49
CA SER A 210 -18.33 75.73 -47.13
C SER A 210 -18.48 74.55 -48.10
N ALA A 211 -19.67 74.36 -48.69
CA ALA A 211 -19.94 73.29 -49.65
C ALA A 211 -19.03 73.30 -50.90
N SER A 212 -18.39 74.43 -51.22
CA SER A 212 -17.48 74.59 -52.37
C SER A 212 -16.03 74.85 -51.99
N SER A 213 -15.69 74.88 -50.69
CA SER A 213 -14.35 75.25 -50.21
C SER A 213 -13.80 74.29 -49.17
N PHE A 214 -12.75 73.56 -49.56
CA PHE A 214 -12.07 72.55 -48.74
C PHE A 214 -10.55 72.80 -48.62
N PRO A 215 -10.14 73.91 -47.97
CA PRO A 215 -8.74 74.28 -47.81
C PRO A 215 -7.91 73.19 -47.11
N PRO A 216 -6.61 73.04 -47.45
CA PRO A 216 -5.74 72.09 -46.78
C PRO A 216 -5.46 72.51 -45.34
N ILE A 217 -5.28 71.53 -44.43
CA ILE A 217 -4.94 71.82 -43.03
C ILE A 217 -3.59 72.52 -42.89
N TYR A 218 -2.59 72.08 -43.65
CA TYR A 218 -1.31 72.77 -43.73
C TYR A 218 -1.17 73.46 -45.08
N PRO A 219 -0.79 74.76 -45.14
CA PRO A 219 -0.39 75.60 -44.01
C PRO A 219 -1.56 76.35 -43.33
N ASN A 220 -2.79 76.31 -43.86
CA ASN A 220 -3.85 77.28 -43.54
C ASN A 220 -4.39 77.22 -42.10
N TYR A 221 -4.34 76.04 -41.46
CA TYR A 221 -4.83 75.79 -40.10
C TYR A 221 -3.77 75.08 -39.25
N ALA A 222 -2.48 75.33 -39.51
CA ALA A 222 -1.38 74.61 -38.89
C ALA A 222 -1.18 74.94 -37.39
N LYS A 223 -1.69 76.08 -36.90
CA LYS A 223 -1.46 76.60 -35.54
C LYS A 223 -2.77 76.90 -34.79
N GLY A 224 -2.73 77.07 -33.47
CA GLY A 224 -3.87 77.47 -32.61
C GLY A 224 -4.51 76.35 -31.79
N LYS A 225 -5.46 76.68 -30.92
CA LYS A 225 -6.01 75.76 -29.90
C LYS A 225 -6.88 74.62 -30.39
N GLY A 226 -7.50 74.75 -31.56
CA GLY A 226 -8.39 73.72 -32.10
C GLY A 226 -7.63 72.43 -32.48
N PRO A 227 -8.21 71.24 -32.32
CA PRO A 227 -7.53 70.01 -32.71
C PRO A 227 -7.62 69.77 -34.23
N ASN A 228 -6.65 69.05 -34.80
CA ASN A 228 -6.71 68.52 -36.16
C ASN A 228 -7.31 67.11 -36.12
N PHE A 229 -8.59 67.01 -35.75
CA PHE A 229 -9.22 65.76 -35.34
C PHE A 229 -8.42 65.08 -34.22
N SER A 230 -7.78 63.94 -34.47
CA SER A 230 -6.95 63.28 -33.47
C SER A 230 -5.62 63.99 -33.21
N GLY A 231 -5.17 64.92 -34.05
CA GLY A 231 -4.02 65.77 -33.74
C GLY A 231 -4.36 66.81 -32.67
N GLY A 232 -3.56 66.89 -31.60
CA GLY A 232 -3.78 67.85 -30.51
C GLY A 232 -3.66 69.30 -30.96
N GLY A 233 -4.45 70.19 -30.39
CA GLY A 233 -4.35 71.63 -30.63
C GLY A 233 -3.05 72.22 -30.08
N GLY A 234 -2.50 73.23 -30.76
CA GLY A 234 -1.36 73.98 -30.25
C GLY A 234 -1.74 74.89 -29.09
N GLY A 235 -0.75 75.38 -28.34
CA GLY A 235 -0.96 76.43 -27.36
C GLY A 235 -1.46 77.71 -28.04
N ASP A 236 -2.50 78.32 -27.48
CA ASP A 236 -3.01 79.63 -27.85
C ASP A 236 -3.10 80.50 -26.59
N GLY A 237 -2.68 81.75 -26.69
CA GLY A 237 -2.39 82.62 -25.54
C GLY A 237 -0.91 82.64 -25.12
N ARG A 238 -0.64 83.26 -23.97
CA ARG A 238 0.71 83.50 -23.47
C ARG A 238 1.35 82.21 -22.95
N PHE A 239 2.11 81.56 -23.84
CA PHE A 239 2.89 80.34 -23.58
C PHE A 239 2.05 79.22 -22.93
N SER A 240 0.79 79.08 -23.35
CA SER A 240 -0.09 78.02 -22.87
C SER A 240 0.35 76.64 -23.39
N GLY A 241 -0.07 75.58 -22.71
CA GLY A 241 0.34 74.23 -23.04
C GLY A 241 -0.32 73.71 -24.31
N GLY A 242 0.36 72.80 -25.01
CA GLY A 242 -0.22 72.08 -26.13
C GLY A 242 -1.19 70.97 -25.66
N GLY A 243 -2.26 70.74 -26.42
CA GLY A 243 -3.19 69.64 -26.19
C GLY A 243 -2.59 68.29 -26.56
N GLY A 244 -2.97 67.24 -25.84
CA GLY A 244 -2.53 65.88 -26.14
C GLY A 244 -3.11 65.37 -27.47
N GLY A 245 -2.39 64.51 -28.18
CA GLY A 245 -2.90 63.80 -29.35
C GLY A 245 -3.91 62.72 -28.94
N GLY A 246 -4.88 62.43 -29.79
CA GLY A 246 -5.91 61.42 -29.58
C GLY A 246 -5.75 60.21 -30.50
N ASN A 247 -6.58 59.19 -30.25
CA ASN A 247 -6.87 58.09 -31.15
C ASN A 247 -8.28 57.56 -30.78
N TYR A 248 -8.42 56.32 -30.31
CA TYR A 248 -9.72 55.85 -29.78
C TYR A 248 -10.10 56.51 -28.45
N GLY A 249 -9.10 56.96 -27.68
CA GLY A 249 -9.28 57.89 -26.56
C GLY A 249 -8.96 59.31 -26.99
N ALA A 250 -9.68 60.29 -26.43
CA ALA A 250 -9.41 61.70 -26.67
C ALA A 250 -8.13 62.14 -25.95
N GLY A 251 -7.40 63.09 -26.52
CA GLY A 251 -6.30 63.75 -25.84
C GLY A 251 -6.78 64.64 -24.70
N GLY A 252 -5.90 64.89 -23.74
CA GLY A 252 -6.11 65.83 -22.64
C GLY A 252 -5.87 67.28 -23.05
N LEU A 253 -6.43 68.19 -22.28
CA LEU A 253 -6.28 69.64 -22.45
C LEU A 253 -4.89 70.09 -22.00
N GLY A 254 -4.28 70.99 -22.76
CA GLY A 254 -3.07 71.70 -22.37
C GLY A 254 -3.34 72.65 -21.19
N GLY A 255 -2.31 72.84 -20.36
CA GLY A 255 -2.32 73.79 -19.26
C GLY A 255 -2.59 75.21 -19.73
N LYS A 256 -3.21 75.99 -18.85
CA LYS A 256 -3.61 77.38 -19.14
C LYS A 256 -2.40 78.30 -19.34
N GLU A 257 -2.64 79.48 -19.88
CA GLU A 257 -1.65 80.56 -19.91
C GLU A 257 -1.33 81.12 -18.51
N GLU A 258 -0.34 82.01 -18.43
CA GLU A 258 0.09 82.69 -17.19
C GLU A 258 -1.04 83.50 -16.54
N SER A 259 -1.14 83.49 -15.20
CA SER A 259 -2.13 84.26 -14.43
C SER A 259 -2.00 85.79 -14.53
N ALA A 260 -0.92 86.30 -15.14
CA ALA A 260 -0.74 87.71 -15.44
C ALA A 260 -1.69 88.20 -16.55
N CYS A 261 -2.26 87.29 -17.34
CA CYS A 261 -3.35 87.58 -18.27
C CYS A 261 -4.68 87.72 -17.51
N THR A 262 -5.50 88.72 -17.83
CA THR A 262 -6.67 89.06 -16.98
C THR A 262 -7.79 88.03 -17.02
N PHE A 263 -7.75 87.12 -18.01
CA PHE A 263 -8.59 85.94 -18.12
C PHE A 263 -7.73 84.69 -18.31
N GLU A 264 -7.92 83.66 -17.47
CA GLU A 264 -7.22 82.38 -17.61
C GLU A 264 -7.85 81.54 -18.74
N TYR A 265 -7.37 81.68 -19.97
CA TYR A 265 -7.84 80.87 -21.09
C TYR A 265 -7.20 79.47 -21.12
N THR A 266 -8.00 78.49 -21.58
CA THR A 266 -7.57 77.10 -21.73
C THR A 266 -6.45 76.97 -22.75
N GLY A 267 -5.47 76.10 -22.50
CA GLY A 267 -4.46 75.76 -23.49
C GLY A 267 -5.02 75.00 -24.70
N GLY A 268 -4.13 74.37 -25.46
CA GLY A 268 -4.51 73.58 -26.63
C GLY A 268 -5.53 72.50 -26.28
N LEU A 269 -6.57 72.38 -27.11
CA LEU A 269 -7.57 71.34 -26.94
C LEU A 269 -6.97 69.97 -27.29
N GLY A 270 -7.36 68.94 -26.54
CA GLY A 270 -6.97 67.58 -26.85
C GLY A 270 -7.51 67.10 -28.19
N GLY A 271 -6.77 66.21 -28.84
CA GLY A 271 -7.22 65.54 -30.06
C GLY A 271 -8.53 64.81 -29.83
N VAL A 272 -9.47 64.96 -30.75
CA VAL A 272 -10.78 64.31 -30.73
C VAL A 272 -10.61 62.80 -30.86
N GLN A 273 -11.41 62.05 -30.10
CA GLN A 273 -11.46 60.60 -30.22
C GLN A 273 -12.12 60.15 -31.53
N ILE A 274 -11.62 59.04 -32.09
CA ILE A 274 -12.19 58.39 -33.27
C ILE A 274 -13.43 57.57 -32.90
N LYS A 275 -13.49 57.11 -31.63
CA LYS A 275 -14.63 56.40 -31.07
C LYS A 275 -15.91 57.21 -31.23
N GLY A 276 -16.98 56.57 -31.69
CA GLY A 276 -18.27 57.21 -31.95
C GLY A 276 -18.42 57.81 -33.36
N THR A 277 -17.38 57.78 -34.19
CA THR A 277 -17.45 58.21 -35.60
C THR A 277 -17.69 57.02 -36.55
N TYR A 278 -18.04 57.32 -37.80
CA TYR A 278 -18.15 56.31 -38.88
C TYR A 278 -16.86 55.48 -39.05
N LEU A 279 -15.70 56.10 -38.85
CA LEU A 279 -14.39 55.46 -38.97
C LEU A 279 -14.19 54.33 -37.96
N ALA A 280 -14.64 54.49 -36.72
CA ALA A 280 -14.55 53.46 -35.68
C ALA A 280 -15.71 52.45 -35.75
N ASN A 281 -16.94 52.93 -35.90
CA ASN A 281 -18.13 52.11 -35.74
C ASN A 281 -18.44 51.24 -36.97
N THR A 282 -18.24 51.78 -38.17
CA THR A 282 -18.55 51.08 -39.42
C THR A 282 -17.29 50.50 -40.04
N LEU A 283 -16.25 51.31 -40.22
CA LEU A 283 -15.01 50.86 -40.86
C LEU A 283 -14.09 50.09 -39.90
N LYS A 284 -14.18 50.30 -38.58
CA LYS A 284 -13.24 49.71 -37.58
C LYS A 284 -11.77 50.02 -37.91
N SER A 285 -11.53 51.26 -38.27
CA SER A 285 -10.26 51.75 -38.83
C SER A 285 -9.12 51.70 -37.81
N ILE A 286 -7.94 51.27 -38.25
CA ILE A 286 -6.71 51.30 -37.46
C ILE A 286 -5.88 52.54 -37.84
N PHE A 287 -5.54 53.38 -36.86
CA PHE A 287 -4.78 54.61 -37.11
C PHE A 287 -3.51 54.67 -36.28
N PRO A 288 -2.46 55.36 -36.77
CA PRO A 288 -1.43 55.85 -35.89
C PRO A 288 -2.04 56.85 -34.91
N GLY A 289 -1.44 56.98 -33.73
CA GLY A 289 -1.83 58.02 -32.78
C GLY A 289 -1.63 59.40 -33.37
N GLY A 290 -2.52 60.34 -33.03
CA GLY A 290 -2.32 61.75 -33.36
C GLY A 290 -1.12 62.33 -32.62
N GLY A 291 -0.41 63.27 -33.25
CA GLY A 291 0.62 64.03 -32.55
C GLY A 291 0.01 64.96 -31.50
N GLY A 292 0.73 65.21 -30.41
CA GLY A 292 0.40 66.30 -29.49
C GLY A 292 0.65 67.66 -30.12
N GLY A 293 -0.06 68.70 -29.68
CA GLY A 293 0.24 70.08 -30.06
C GLY A 293 1.47 70.61 -29.32
N ALA A 294 2.10 71.63 -29.89
CA ALA A 294 3.21 72.35 -29.27
C ALA A 294 2.76 73.69 -28.68
N SER A 295 3.60 74.24 -27.82
CA SER A 295 3.48 75.62 -27.35
C SER A 295 4.37 76.59 -28.15
N THR A 296 4.28 77.87 -27.80
CA THR A 296 5.21 78.91 -28.23
C THR A 296 6.31 79.15 -27.18
N TYR A 297 7.40 79.78 -27.58
CA TYR A 297 8.45 80.25 -26.66
C TYR A 297 9.04 81.58 -27.11
N GLN A 298 9.56 82.35 -26.15
CA GLN A 298 10.36 83.54 -26.41
C GLN A 298 11.83 83.19 -26.65
N SER A 299 12.54 83.98 -27.46
CA SER A 299 13.99 83.85 -27.65
C SER A 299 14.74 83.75 -26.31
N GLY A 300 15.64 82.78 -26.17
CA GLY A 300 16.37 82.48 -24.93
C GLY A 300 15.63 81.56 -23.96
N SER A 301 14.40 81.13 -24.27
CA SER A 301 13.62 80.13 -23.52
C SER A 301 13.55 78.81 -24.29
N THR A 302 13.08 77.75 -23.62
CA THR A 302 12.99 76.40 -24.20
C THR A 302 11.55 75.90 -24.11
N ALA A 303 10.86 75.75 -25.24
CA ALA A 303 9.61 74.98 -25.33
C ALA A 303 9.89 73.54 -25.72
N THR A 304 8.95 72.64 -25.41
CA THR A 304 8.98 71.27 -25.92
C THR A 304 8.03 71.12 -27.11
N PRO A 305 8.42 70.38 -28.16
CA PRO A 305 7.50 70.01 -29.22
C PRO A 305 6.41 69.08 -28.67
N GLY A 306 5.31 68.93 -29.41
CA GLY A 306 4.35 67.89 -29.10
C GLY A 306 4.95 66.49 -29.26
N GLY A 307 4.52 65.54 -28.45
CA GLY A 307 4.90 64.14 -28.61
C GLY A 307 4.32 63.54 -29.88
N ASN A 308 5.11 62.73 -30.60
CA ASN A 308 4.60 61.97 -31.75
C ASN A 308 3.63 60.87 -31.28
N GLY A 309 2.61 60.58 -32.06
CA GLY A 309 1.71 59.47 -31.75
C GLY A 309 2.35 58.09 -31.90
N GLY A 310 1.72 57.05 -31.38
CA GLY A 310 2.16 55.67 -31.57
C GLY A 310 1.92 55.16 -32.99
N GLY A 311 2.75 54.23 -33.47
CA GLY A 311 2.60 53.61 -34.78
C GLY A 311 1.46 52.59 -34.87
N ILE A 312 1.40 51.86 -35.97
CA ILE A 312 0.52 50.71 -36.16
C ILE A 312 1.35 49.43 -36.11
N VAL A 313 0.85 48.41 -35.40
CA VAL A 313 1.36 47.04 -35.46
C VAL A 313 0.27 46.13 -36.01
N VAL A 314 0.55 45.39 -37.09
CA VAL A 314 -0.33 44.34 -37.61
C VAL A 314 0.43 43.01 -37.61
N ILE A 315 -0.04 42.05 -36.82
CA ILE A 315 0.57 40.72 -36.75
C ILE A 315 -0.48 39.67 -37.10
N VAL A 316 -0.15 38.87 -38.11
CA VAL A 316 -0.90 37.66 -38.45
C VAL A 316 0.02 36.48 -38.19
N CYS A 317 -0.32 35.64 -37.21
CA CYS A 317 0.43 34.41 -36.96
C CYS A 317 -0.45 33.25 -36.52
N ASP A 318 0.05 32.02 -36.55
CA ASP A 318 -0.70 30.91 -35.94
C ASP A 318 -0.52 30.93 -34.41
N THR A 319 0.73 30.89 -33.94
CA THR A 319 1.07 30.87 -32.52
C THR A 319 1.97 32.05 -32.11
N LEU A 320 1.60 32.79 -31.07
CA LEU A 320 2.45 33.83 -30.46
C LEU A 320 3.10 33.33 -29.15
N ARG A 321 4.43 33.30 -29.10
CA ARG A 321 5.23 33.07 -27.88
C ARG A 321 5.75 34.41 -27.37
N GLY A 322 5.09 34.96 -26.36
CA GLY A 322 5.44 36.28 -25.85
C GLY A 322 6.67 36.31 -24.95
N ASN A 323 7.02 35.22 -24.25
CA ASN A 323 8.16 35.12 -23.32
C ASN A 323 8.31 36.31 -22.34
N GLY A 324 7.19 36.90 -21.91
CA GLY A 324 7.14 38.06 -21.02
C GLY A 324 7.53 39.39 -21.67
N LYS A 325 7.69 39.45 -23.00
CA LYS A 325 8.03 40.67 -23.75
C LYS A 325 6.79 41.50 -24.09
N SER A 326 7.03 42.66 -24.68
CA SER A 326 5.98 43.63 -24.99
C SER A 326 5.78 43.88 -26.48
N ILE A 327 4.54 44.19 -26.87
CA ILE A 327 4.18 44.84 -28.13
C ILE A 327 3.67 46.24 -27.77
N LEU A 328 4.42 47.27 -28.15
CA LEU A 328 4.21 48.65 -27.76
C LEU A 328 3.89 49.50 -28.98
N ALA A 329 2.78 50.22 -28.95
CA ALA A 329 2.44 51.28 -29.88
C ALA A 329 1.98 52.51 -29.09
N GLU A 330 2.76 52.92 -28.09
CA GLU A 330 2.41 54.02 -27.21
C GLU A 330 2.66 55.38 -27.86
N GLY A 331 1.96 56.40 -27.38
CA GLY A 331 2.27 57.78 -27.72
C GLY A 331 3.57 58.24 -27.05
N ALA A 332 4.40 59.01 -27.75
CA ALA A 332 5.60 59.55 -27.16
C ALA A 332 5.26 60.71 -26.21
N GLN A 333 6.02 60.83 -25.13
CA GLN A 333 6.09 62.05 -24.35
C GLN A 333 7.00 63.09 -25.05
N PRO A 334 6.74 64.39 -24.90
CA PRO A 334 7.68 65.44 -25.28
C PRO A 334 9.06 65.22 -24.66
N SER A 335 10.12 65.52 -25.42
CA SER A 335 11.49 65.42 -24.92
C SER A 335 11.87 66.66 -24.10
N GLY A 336 12.44 66.46 -22.91
CA GLY A 336 12.86 67.54 -22.01
C GLY A 336 11.70 68.22 -21.27
N ASN A 337 12.02 69.32 -20.58
CA ASN A 337 11.06 70.17 -19.88
C ASN A 337 11.08 71.58 -20.50
N ALA A 338 9.92 72.23 -20.53
CA ALA A 338 9.86 73.64 -20.88
C ALA A 338 10.43 74.52 -19.76
N SER A 339 11.13 75.59 -20.12
CA SER A 339 11.80 76.51 -19.17
C SER A 339 11.86 77.94 -19.71
N GLY A 340 11.87 78.93 -18.81
CA GLY A 340 11.80 80.35 -19.19
C GLY A 340 10.38 80.72 -19.64
N ASN A 341 10.28 81.66 -20.58
CA ASN A 341 9.04 82.12 -21.18
C ASN A 341 8.58 81.18 -22.29
N ALA A 342 8.13 79.99 -21.90
CA ALA A 342 7.77 78.90 -22.80
C ALA A 342 6.76 77.94 -22.17
N GLY A 343 5.82 77.44 -22.96
CA GLY A 343 4.94 76.34 -22.57
C GLY A 343 5.45 74.99 -23.05
N ALA A 344 4.84 73.92 -22.55
CA ALA A 344 5.19 72.55 -22.92
C ALA A 344 4.20 71.97 -23.95
N GLY A 345 4.70 71.08 -24.82
CA GLY A 345 3.89 70.33 -25.77
C GLY A 345 3.05 69.23 -25.10
N GLY A 346 1.96 68.83 -25.74
CA GLY A 346 1.11 67.71 -25.33
C GLY A 346 1.74 66.36 -25.66
N GLY A 347 1.31 65.30 -24.95
CA GLY A 347 1.70 63.93 -25.23
C GLY A 347 1.08 63.40 -26.53
N GLY A 348 1.79 62.53 -27.25
CA GLY A 348 1.24 61.87 -28.43
C GLY A 348 0.12 60.88 -28.07
N GLY A 349 -0.84 60.67 -28.95
CA GLY A 349 -1.86 59.65 -28.78
C GLY A 349 -1.29 58.24 -28.95
N GLY A 350 -1.88 57.25 -28.29
CA GLY A 350 -1.59 55.84 -28.53
C GLY A 350 -1.90 55.42 -29.96
N GLY A 351 -1.14 54.48 -30.49
CA GLY A 351 -1.29 53.92 -31.83
C GLY A 351 -2.35 52.83 -31.92
N SER A 352 -2.16 51.89 -32.86
CA SER A 352 -3.06 50.73 -33.02
C SER A 352 -2.26 49.43 -33.06
N ILE A 353 -2.72 48.41 -32.33
CA ILE A 353 -2.20 47.05 -32.39
C ILE A 353 -3.32 46.13 -32.85
N ALA A 354 -3.13 45.50 -34.01
CA ALA A 354 -4.04 44.52 -34.58
C ALA A 354 -3.38 43.12 -34.60
N LEU A 355 -3.93 42.19 -33.82
CA LEU A 355 -3.40 40.83 -33.70
C LEU A 355 -4.43 39.81 -34.18
N TYR A 356 -4.04 39.02 -35.17
CA TYR A 356 -4.76 37.83 -35.58
C TYR A 356 -3.91 36.60 -35.28
N LEU A 357 -4.35 35.78 -34.33
CA LEU A 357 -3.65 34.56 -33.94
C LEU A 357 -4.58 33.38 -33.69
N GLN A 358 -4.11 32.15 -33.82
CA GLN A 358 -4.90 30.97 -33.46
C GLN A 358 -4.74 30.62 -31.98
N SER A 359 -3.54 30.81 -31.44
CA SER A 359 -3.25 30.58 -30.02
C SER A 359 -2.05 31.38 -29.52
N TYR A 360 -2.01 31.61 -28.21
CA TYR A 360 -0.76 31.92 -27.54
C TYR A 360 -0.04 30.61 -27.19
N SER A 361 1.24 30.70 -26.84
CA SER A 361 1.97 29.54 -26.30
C SER A 361 1.21 28.88 -25.15
N ASN A 362 1.10 27.55 -25.18
CA ASN A 362 0.42 26.79 -24.13
C ASN A 362 1.28 26.54 -22.88
N LYS A 363 2.56 26.92 -22.91
CA LYS A 363 3.47 26.83 -21.75
C LYS A 363 3.45 28.17 -21.02
N LEU A 364 3.09 28.15 -19.74
CA LEU A 364 3.02 29.36 -18.91
C LEU A 364 4.31 30.19 -18.94
N ALA A 365 5.47 29.53 -18.97
CA ALA A 365 6.78 30.19 -19.03
C ALA A 365 7.04 31.00 -20.32
N THR A 366 6.35 30.68 -21.42
CA THR A 366 6.56 31.31 -22.74
C THR A 366 5.31 32.01 -23.27
N SER A 367 4.19 31.96 -22.54
CA SER A 367 2.91 32.56 -22.93
C SER A 367 2.78 34.04 -22.61
N GLY A 368 3.45 34.52 -21.55
CA GLY A 368 3.29 35.89 -21.05
C GLY A 368 3.60 36.94 -22.11
N ILE A 369 2.75 37.97 -22.21
CA ILE A 369 2.85 39.03 -23.22
C ILE A 369 2.21 40.32 -22.69
N ASN A 370 2.87 41.45 -22.89
CA ASN A 370 2.32 42.76 -22.56
C ASN A 370 1.98 43.52 -23.85
N ILE A 371 0.74 43.97 -23.99
CA ILE A 371 0.29 44.73 -25.16
C ILE A 371 -0.09 46.13 -24.68
N SER A 372 0.55 47.17 -25.21
CA SER A 372 0.26 48.54 -24.81
C SER A 372 0.07 49.51 -25.96
N VAL A 373 -0.97 50.33 -25.84
CA VAL A 373 -1.27 51.46 -26.71
C VAL A 373 -1.57 52.71 -25.88
N ASN A 374 -0.87 52.89 -24.76
CA ASN A 374 -1.09 54.03 -23.88
C ASN A 374 -0.80 55.37 -24.58
N GLY A 375 -1.51 56.42 -24.18
CA GLY A 375 -1.15 57.78 -24.56
C GLY A 375 0.13 58.25 -23.87
N GLY A 376 0.90 59.11 -24.53
CA GLY A 376 2.11 59.70 -23.99
C GLY A 376 1.80 60.72 -22.89
N LYS A 377 2.69 60.85 -21.90
CA LYS A 377 2.59 61.92 -20.90
C LYS A 377 2.78 63.30 -21.54
N GLY A 378 2.01 64.30 -21.11
CA GLY A 378 2.22 65.70 -21.48
C GLY A 378 3.56 66.26 -20.97
N GLY A 379 4.14 67.23 -21.67
CA GLY A 379 5.42 67.82 -21.30
C GLY A 379 5.32 68.62 -20.00
N ASN A 380 6.36 68.56 -19.16
CA ASN A 380 6.41 69.33 -17.92
C ASN A 380 7.01 70.72 -18.17
N THR A 381 6.75 71.65 -17.26
CA THR A 381 7.35 72.98 -17.24
C THR A 381 7.90 73.30 -15.86
N SER A 382 9.07 73.95 -15.83
CA SER A 382 9.66 74.48 -14.60
C SER A 382 9.24 75.93 -14.31
N ALA A 383 8.48 76.55 -15.21
CA ALA A 383 7.98 77.93 -15.10
C ALA A 383 6.48 77.96 -14.78
N ILE A 384 5.91 79.16 -14.68
CA ILE A 384 4.48 79.40 -14.39
C ILE A 384 3.59 79.35 -15.66
N PHE A 385 4.12 78.83 -16.77
CA PHE A 385 3.44 78.73 -18.06
C PHE A 385 2.77 77.35 -18.23
N GLY A 386 2.03 77.16 -19.32
CA GLY A 386 1.19 75.97 -19.50
C GLY A 386 2.00 74.71 -19.80
N GLU A 387 1.73 73.65 -19.05
CA GLU A 387 2.20 72.28 -19.24
C GLU A 387 1.38 71.53 -20.31
N GLY A 388 1.89 70.41 -20.82
CA GLY A 388 1.20 69.64 -21.86
C GLY A 388 -0.01 68.83 -21.38
N GLY A 389 -1.03 68.68 -22.21
CA GLY A 389 -2.09 67.69 -22.02
C GLY A 389 -1.59 66.26 -22.28
N GLY A 390 -2.13 65.27 -21.58
CA GLY A 390 -1.78 63.86 -21.80
C GLY A 390 -2.38 63.30 -23.09
N GLY A 391 -1.70 62.39 -23.78
CA GLY A 391 -2.22 61.75 -24.98
C GLY A 391 -3.39 60.80 -24.70
N GLY A 392 -4.32 60.64 -25.62
CA GLY A 392 -5.39 59.64 -25.53
C GLY A 392 -4.87 58.22 -25.80
N GLY A 393 -5.51 57.21 -25.20
CA GLY A 393 -5.19 55.81 -25.46
C GLY A 393 -5.56 55.37 -26.88
N GLY A 394 -4.83 54.37 -27.38
CA GLY A 394 -4.96 53.82 -28.72
C GLY A 394 -5.95 52.66 -28.84
N LEU A 395 -5.82 51.89 -29.92
CA LEU A 395 -6.66 50.71 -30.18
C LEU A 395 -5.87 49.41 -30.01
N ILE A 396 -6.41 48.47 -29.23
CA ILE A 396 -6.02 47.06 -29.31
C ILE A 396 -7.16 46.31 -29.98
N THR A 397 -6.94 45.70 -31.14
CA THR A 397 -7.94 44.88 -31.82
C THR A 397 -7.41 43.46 -32.03
N THR A 398 -8.18 42.46 -31.62
CA THR A 398 -7.77 41.05 -31.62
C THR A 398 -8.86 40.17 -32.21
N ASN A 399 -8.60 38.91 -32.53
CA ASN A 399 -9.58 37.96 -33.06
C ASN A 399 -10.23 37.06 -31.98
N ASN A 400 -10.48 37.64 -30.80
CA ASN A 400 -11.13 36.98 -29.65
C ASN A 400 -10.40 35.76 -29.05
N ILE A 401 -9.10 35.60 -29.28
CA ILE A 401 -8.31 34.59 -28.56
C ILE A 401 -8.04 35.09 -27.13
N ALA A 402 -8.38 34.25 -26.15
CA ALA A 402 -8.18 34.53 -24.74
C ALA A 402 -6.69 34.82 -24.45
N LEU A 403 -6.46 35.93 -23.72
CA LEU A 403 -5.12 36.31 -23.28
C LEU A 403 -4.63 35.31 -22.22
N PRO A 404 -3.34 34.93 -22.21
CA PRO A 404 -2.76 34.12 -21.14
C PRO A 404 -2.91 34.80 -19.77
N SER A 405 -3.00 34.02 -18.69
CA SER A 405 -3.18 34.56 -17.33
C SER A 405 -2.03 35.47 -16.86
N ASN A 406 -0.85 35.31 -17.44
CA ASN A 406 0.33 36.13 -17.22
C ASN A 406 0.55 37.19 -18.33
N GLY A 407 -0.47 37.49 -19.13
CA GLY A 407 -0.46 38.56 -20.12
C GLY A 407 -1.26 39.78 -19.66
N SER A 408 -0.99 40.95 -20.26
CA SER A 408 -1.73 42.19 -20.00
C SER A 408 -2.03 42.99 -21.27
N LYS A 409 -3.13 43.75 -21.25
CA LYS A 409 -3.50 44.74 -22.26
C LYS A 409 -3.69 46.09 -21.58
N THR A 410 -3.02 47.12 -22.04
CA THR A 410 -3.14 48.50 -21.52
C THR A 410 -3.41 49.48 -22.65
N TYR A 411 -4.38 50.35 -22.42
CA TYR A 411 -4.86 51.34 -23.38
C TYR A 411 -5.28 52.62 -22.63
N ALA A 412 -4.56 52.96 -21.57
CA ALA A 412 -4.84 54.13 -20.77
C ALA A 412 -4.50 55.43 -21.53
N GLY A 413 -5.14 56.53 -21.15
CA GLY A 413 -4.65 57.85 -21.52
C GLY A 413 -3.38 58.18 -20.75
N GLY A 414 -2.50 58.95 -21.38
CA GLY A 414 -1.32 59.51 -20.75
C GLY A 414 -1.69 60.56 -19.71
N LEU A 415 -0.84 60.72 -18.70
CA LEU A 415 -1.00 61.75 -17.69
C LEU A 415 -0.75 63.15 -18.28
N GLY A 416 -1.38 64.16 -17.70
CA GLY A 416 -1.00 65.56 -17.95
C GLY A 416 0.45 65.83 -17.52
N GLY A 417 1.06 66.85 -18.12
CA GLY A 417 2.32 67.40 -17.66
C GLY A 417 2.23 67.97 -16.26
N THR A 418 3.37 68.26 -15.64
CA THR A 418 3.42 68.88 -14.32
C THR A 418 3.93 70.32 -14.43
N ARG A 419 3.36 71.23 -13.62
CA ARG A 419 3.90 72.58 -13.34
C ARG A 419 4.14 72.74 -11.83
N SER A 420 4.85 73.77 -11.39
CA SER A 420 4.98 74.07 -9.94
C SER A 420 4.02 75.21 -9.53
N PRO A 421 3.18 75.06 -8.48
CA PRO A 421 3.01 73.91 -7.58
C PRO A 421 1.75 73.08 -7.94
N GLY A 422 1.75 72.26 -9.00
CA GLY A 422 0.66 71.30 -9.27
C GLY A 422 0.44 70.89 -10.74
N ILE A 423 -0.55 70.03 -10.99
CA ILE A 423 -0.98 69.62 -12.35
C ILE A 423 -2.27 70.36 -12.70
N GLN A 424 -2.31 71.04 -13.83
CA GLN A 424 -3.51 71.60 -14.47
C GLN A 424 -3.79 71.03 -15.88
N GLY A 425 -2.77 70.55 -16.60
CA GLY A 425 -2.97 69.78 -17.82
C GLY A 425 -3.74 68.49 -17.52
N THR A 426 -4.76 68.17 -18.33
CA THR A 426 -5.58 66.99 -18.04
C THR A 426 -4.97 65.73 -18.63
N ALA A 427 -5.24 64.58 -18.00
CA ALA A 427 -4.94 63.30 -18.60
C ALA A 427 -5.76 63.09 -19.88
N GLY A 428 -5.23 62.31 -20.81
CA GLY A 428 -6.02 61.79 -21.93
C GLY A 428 -7.03 60.75 -21.45
N LEU A 429 -8.01 60.48 -22.30
CA LEU A 429 -8.97 59.41 -22.04
C LEU A 429 -8.42 58.05 -22.48
N PRO A 430 -8.85 56.94 -21.84
CA PRO A 430 -8.54 55.60 -22.30
C PRO A 430 -9.01 55.36 -23.73
N GLY A 431 -8.28 54.49 -24.43
CA GLY A 431 -8.61 53.98 -25.75
C GLY A 431 -9.59 52.82 -25.69
N GLU A 432 -9.49 51.91 -26.66
CA GLU A 432 -10.45 50.82 -26.83
C GLU A 432 -9.78 49.46 -27.08
N ASN A 433 -10.42 48.39 -26.61
CA ASN A 433 -10.04 47.00 -26.88
C ASN A 433 -11.19 46.29 -27.61
N LEU A 434 -10.96 45.86 -28.84
CA LEU A 434 -11.89 45.13 -29.69
C LEU A 434 -11.44 43.67 -29.88
N THR A 435 -12.40 42.77 -30.08
CA THR A 435 -12.16 41.33 -30.27
C THR A 435 -12.65 40.80 -31.63
N SER A 436 -12.90 41.71 -32.60
CA SER A 436 -13.44 41.36 -33.92
C SER A 436 -12.47 41.62 -35.08
N PHE A 437 -11.16 41.64 -34.82
CA PHE A 437 -10.18 41.82 -35.89
C PHE A 437 -10.16 40.60 -36.82
N ALA A 438 -10.30 40.86 -38.12
CA ALA A 438 -10.13 39.87 -39.17
C ALA A 438 -9.31 40.53 -40.30
N PRO A 439 -8.07 40.08 -40.56
CA PRO A 439 -7.27 40.62 -41.64
C PRO A 439 -7.88 40.19 -42.98
N ILE A 440 -7.86 41.09 -43.96
CA ILE A 440 -8.24 40.78 -45.33
C ILE A 440 -7.00 40.20 -46.01
N LEU A 441 -6.96 38.87 -46.12
CA LEU A 441 -5.83 38.11 -46.66
C LEU A 441 -6.09 37.76 -48.13
N ASN A 442 -6.01 38.77 -49.00
CA ASN A 442 -6.36 38.65 -50.40
C ASN A 442 -5.21 37.98 -51.19
N GLY A 443 -5.49 36.82 -51.78
CA GLY A 443 -4.46 35.98 -52.42
C GLY A 443 -3.71 35.04 -51.46
N PHE A 444 -4.15 34.88 -50.21
CA PHE A 444 -3.57 33.94 -49.24
C PHE A 444 -4.58 32.89 -48.78
N LEU A 445 -4.09 31.74 -48.33
CA LEU A 445 -4.90 30.71 -47.69
C LEU A 445 -4.14 30.20 -46.46
N PHE A 446 -4.76 30.23 -45.28
CA PHE A 446 -4.15 29.76 -44.03
C PHE A 446 -4.88 28.54 -43.48
N ASN A 447 -4.16 27.42 -43.40
CA ASN A 447 -4.67 26.15 -42.91
C ASN A 447 -3.74 25.59 -41.81
N SER A 448 -4.25 25.60 -40.58
CA SER A 448 -3.55 25.06 -39.40
C SER A 448 -4.32 23.88 -38.81
N ILE A 449 -3.58 22.95 -38.20
CA ILE A 449 -4.13 21.71 -37.61
C ILE A 449 -3.49 21.42 -36.25
N ARG A 450 -4.22 20.71 -35.39
CA ARG A 450 -3.80 20.39 -34.01
C ARG A 450 -4.49 19.14 -33.47
N SER A 451 -3.85 18.46 -32.52
CA SER A 451 -4.51 17.41 -31.73
C SER A 451 -5.72 17.97 -30.99
N THR A 452 -6.84 17.24 -31.00
CA THR A 452 -8.03 17.59 -30.19
C THR A 452 -7.80 17.40 -28.70
N VAL A 453 -6.75 16.66 -28.30
CA VAL A 453 -6.41 16.37 -26.91
C VAL A 453 -5.45 17.41 -26.33
N THR A 454 -4.37 17.74 -27.05
CA THR A 454 -3.34 18.66 -26.54
C THR A 454 -3.47 20.08 -27.06
N GLY A 455 -4.23 20.30 -28.15
CA GLY A 455 -4.32 21.59 -28.82
C GLY A 455 -3.05 22.02 -29.56
N ASN A 456 -2.05 21.15 -29.69
CA ASN A 456 -0.75 21.45 -30.32
C ASN A 456 -0.42 20.53 -31.50
N GLN A 457 0.77 20.74 -32.08
CA GLN A 457 1.35 19.96 -33.18
C GLN A 457 2.08 18.68 -32.73
N ILE A 458 2.10 18.36 -31.43
CA ILE A 458 2.69 17.12 -30.90
C ILE A 458 1.72 16.53 -29.88
N ASP A 459 1.49 15.22 -29.99
CA ASP A 459 0.74 14.43 -29.02
C ASP A 459 1.33 13.02 -28.92
N SER A 460 0.91 12.25 -27.92
CA SER A 460 1.29 10.84 -27.77
C SER A 460 0.11 9.95 -27.40
N ILE A 461 0.15 8.71 -27.85
CA ILE A 461 -0.92 7.74 -27.63
C ILE A 461 -0.34 6.34 -27.41
N CYS A 462 -1.09 5.49 -26.71
CA CYS A 462 -0.75 4.07 -26.60
C CYS A 462 -1.25 3.30 -27.83
N SER A 463 -0.44 2.38 -28.38
CA SER A 463 -0.74 1.68 -29.64
C SER A 463 -2.01 0.82 -29.62
N ASN A 464 -2.54 0.49 -28.44
CA ASN A 464 -3.79 -0.25 -28.26
C ASN A 464 -5.03 0.65 -28.05
N THR A 465 -4.90 1.98 -28.17
CA THR A 465 -6.00 2.95 -28.00
C THR A 465 -6.31 3.72 -29.29
N ASN A 466 -7.58 4.13 -29.46
CA ASN A 466 -7.99 4.93 -30.61
C ASN A 466 -7.60 6.41 -30.39
N PHE A 467 -7.06 7.06 -31.42
CA PHE A 467 -6.71 8.47 -31.34
C PHE A 467 -7.97 9.34 -31.43
N PRO A 468 -8.24 10.25 -30.46
CA PRO A 468 -9.47 11.04 -30.44
C PRO A 468 -9.69 11.97 -31.64
N GLY A 469 -8.61 12.36 -32.33
CA GLY A 469 -8.69 13.08 -33.60
C GLY A 469 -7.83 14.33 -33.69
N LEU A 470 -7.89 14.95 -34.86
CA LEU A 470 -7.23 16.18 -35.24
C LEU A 470 -8.31 17.20 -35.61
N SER A 471 -8.14 18.42 -35.13
CA SER A 471 -8.94 19.56 -35.54
C SER A 471 -8.16 20.39 -36.55
N GLY A 472 -8.86 20.90 -37.55
CA GLY A 472 -8.30 21.85 -38.51
C GLY A 472 -9.08 23.16 -38.49
N THR A 473 -8.40 24.28 -38.72
CA THR A 473 -9.03 25.60 -38.78
C THR A 473 -10.02 25.69 -39.94
N LEU A 474 -11.00 26.61 -39.85
CA LEU A 474 -11.63 27.11 -41.06
C LEU A 474 -10.57 27.94 -41.80
N PRO A 475 -10.31 27.70 -43.10
CA PRO A 475 -9.31 28.47 -43.81
C PRO A 475 -9.64 29.97 -43.83
N VAL A 476 -8.60 30.79 -43.69
CA VAL A 476 -8.71 32.26 -43.73
C VAL A 476 -8.04 32.75 -45.01
N GLY A 477 -8.76 33.56 -45.78
CA GLY A 477 -8.37 33.99 -47.13
C GLY A 477 -8.83 33.01 -48.22
N GLY A 478 -8.57 33.33 -49.48
CA GLY A 478 -9.02 32.56 -50.65
C GLY A 478 -10.53 32.69 -50.92
N THR A 479 -11.01 31.98 -51.94
CA THR A 479 -12.41 31.94 -52.36
C THR A 479 -13.10 30.66 -51.88
N THR A 480 -14.26 30.78 -51.22
CA THR A 480 -15.07 29.64 -50.79
C THR A 480 -15.88 29.05 -51.97
N PRO A 481 -16.26 27.75 -51.95
CA PRO A 481 -16.01 26.73 -50.92
C PRO A 481 -14.60 26.10 -51.00
N TYR A 482 -14.07 25.65 -49.87
CA TYR A 482 -12.77 24.97 -49.82
C TYR A 482 -12.88 23.45 -49.95
N THR A 483 -11.88 22.82 -50.55
CA THR A 483 -11.70 21.35 -50.52
C THR A 483 -10.57 20.96 -49.56
N TYR A 484 -10.78 19.89 -48.79
CA TYR A 484 -9.81 19.39 -47.80
C TYR A 484 -9.26 18.03 -48.22
N LEU A 485 -7.98 17.79 -47.94
CA LEU A 485 -7.35 16.47 -48.01
C LEU A 485 -6.42 16.27 -46.82
N TRP A 486 -6.74 15.32 -45.95
CA TRP A 486 -5.84 14.87 -44.90
C TRP A 486 -4.87 13.82 -45.45
N GLU A 487 -3.61 13.97 -45.09
CA GLU A 487 -2.53 13.07 -45.48
C GLU A 487 -1.77 12.62 -44.23
N SER A 488 -1.22 11.40 -44.27
CA SER A 488 -0.41 10.85 -43.20
C SER A 488 0.93 10.33 -43.71
N SER A 489 1.98 10.44 -42.89
CA SER A 489 3.30 9.86 -43.11
C SER A 489 3.76 9.12 -41.85
N THR A 490 4.50 8.04 -42.04
CA THR A 490 5.19 7.30 -40.95
C THR A 490 6.71 7.32 -41.12
N LEU A 491 7.20 8.02 -42.16
CA LEU A 491 8.62 8.15 -42.46
C LEU A 491 9.24 9.36 -41.76
N SER A 492 8.65 10.55 -41.95
CA SER A 492 9.19 11.81 -41.41
C SER A 492 8.16 12.95 -41.45
N GLU A 493 8.53 14.09 -40.86
CA GLU A 493 7.76 15.35 -40.92
C GLU A 493 7.67 15.95 -42.35
N SER A 494 8.59 15.62 -43.26
CA SER A 494 8.72 16.30 -44.56
C SER A 494 8.50 15.39 -45.78
N ALA A 495 8.47 14.07 -45.60
CA ALA A 495 8.37 13.10 -46.70
C ALA A 495 7.50 11.91 -46.32
N GLY A 496 6.99 11.19 -47.32
CA GLY A 496 6.19 9.96 -47.14
C GLY A 496 4.70 10.16 -46.96
N TYR A 497 4.18 11.35 -47.31
CA TYR A 497 2.75 11.64 -47.20
C TYR A 497 1.95 10.96 -48.30
N ALA A 498 0.85 10.34 -47.90
CA ALA A 498 -0.21 9.81 -48.75
C ALA A 498 -1.58 10.15 -48.12
N PRO A 499 -2.69 10.09 -48.88
CA PRO A 499 -4.02 10.31 -48.33
C PRO A 499 -4.26 9.48 -47.06
N ALA A 500 -4.70 10.15 -45.99
CA ALA A 500 -4.92 9.50 -44.70
C ALA A 500 -6.10 8.50 -44.83
N PRO A 501 -6.08 7.35 -44.15
CA PRO A 501 -7.15 6.35 -44.24
C PRO A 501 -8.52 6.87 -43.77
N GLY A 502 -9.61 6.37 -44.34
CA GLY A 502 -10.98 6.73 -43.95
C GLY A 502 -11.47 8.05 -44.56
N VAL A 503 -12.37 8.75 -43.86
CA VAL A 503 -12.93 10.04 -44.32
C VAL A 503 -11.89 11.14 -44.12
N ASN A 504 -11.17 11.47 -45.19
CA ASN A 504 -10.03 12.39 -45.17
C ASN A 504 -10.30 13.74 -45.87
N ASN A 505 -11.56 14.03 -46.20
CA ASN A 505 -11.97 15.21 -46.96
C ASN A 505 -12.83 16.21 -46.14
N MET A 506 -12.81 16.08 -44.82
CA MET A 506 -13.54 16.94 -43.88
C MET A 506 -12.60 17.96 -43.22
N GLN A 507 -13.17 19.02 -42.63
CA GLN A 507 -12.39 20.01 -41.89
C GLN A 507 -11.56 19.37 -40.76
N ASN A 508 -12.14 18.42 -40.03
CA ASN A 508 -11.49 17.67 -38.96
C ASN A 508 -11.25 16.22 -39.40
N TYR A 509 -10.34 15.51 -38.72
CA TYR A 509 -9.99 14.14 -39.06
C TYR A 509 -9.86 13.26 -37.82
N VAL A 510 -10.45 12.07 -37.87
CA VAL A 510 -10.29 11.04 -36.84
C VAL A 510 -9.73 9.78 -37.52
N PRO A 511 -8.51 9.33 -37.16
CA PRO A 511 -7.97 8.08 -37.69
C PRO A 511 -8.93 6.91 -37.41
N PRO A 512 -9.34 6.12 -38.43
CA PRO A 512 -10.32 5.04 -38.25
C PRO A 512 -9.75 3.81 -37.55
N ALA A 513 -8.42 3.63 -37.56
CA ALA A 513 -7.71 2.52 -36.93
C ALA A 513 -6.72 3.02 -35.88
N LYS A 514 -6.37 2.13 -34.95
CA LYS A 514 -5.33 2.39 -33.94
C LYS A 514 -3.99 2.63 -34.62
N LEU A 515 -3.24 3.60 -34.12
CA LEU A 515 -1.91 3.91 -34.64
C LEU A 515 -0.90 2.93 -34.01
N THR A 516 -0.17 2.19 -34.85
CA THR A 516 0.84 1.20 -34.42
C THR A 516 2.26 1.74 -34.42
N GLN A 517 2.49 2.89 -35.06
CA GLN A 517 3.78 3.56 -35.16
C GLN A 517 3.60 5.08 -35.19
N THR A 518 4.64 5.82 -34.79
CA THR A 518 4.62 7.29 -34.81
C THR A 518 4.23 7.80 -36.19
N THR A 519 3.19 8.63 -36.23
CA THR A 519 2.56 9.08 -37.48
C THR A 519 2.46 10.59 -37.49
N TRP A 520 2.82 11.20 -38.61
CA TRP A 520 2.65 12.63 -38.88
C TRP A 520 1.42 12.81 -39.76
N PHE A 521 0.51 13.70 -39.38
CA PHE A 521 -0.67 14.04 -40.17
C PHE A 521 -0.61 15.48 -40.64
N ARG A 522 -0.85 15.75 -41.91
CA ARG A 522 -1.01 17.11 -42.45
C ARG A 522 -2.36 17.23 -43.17
N ARG A 523 -2.81 18.46 -43.40
CA ARG A 523 -4.00 18.76 -44.19
C ARG A 523 -3.61 19.67 -45.34
N THR A 524 -4.07 19.38 -46.54
CA THR A 524 -4.00 20.23 -47.71
C THR A 524 -5.37 20.86 -47.92
N VAL A 525 -5.41 22.18 -48.14
CA VAL A 525 -6.61 22.95 -48.44
C VAL A 525 -6.44 23.61 -49.78
N THR A 526 -7.47 23.55 -50.62
CA THR A 526 -7.55 24.24 -51.91
C THR A 526 -8.80 25.11 -51.94
N ASP A 527 -8.67 26.33 -52.44
CA ASP A 527 -9.79 27.27 -52.60
C ASP A 527 -10.52 27.11 -53.96
N ALA A 528 -11.61 27.84 -54.17
CA ALA A 528 -12.45 27.75 -55.35
C ALA A 528 -12.08 28.75 -56.48
N ASN A 529 -10.92 29.42 -56.39
CA ASN A 529 -10.53 30.41 -57.39
C ASN A 529 -10.16 29.75 -58.74
N ALA A 530 -10.29 30.47 -59.86
CA ALA A 530 -9.92 30.00 -61.20
C ALA A 530 -8.44 29.61 -61.30
N THR A 531 -7.58 30.29 -60.55
CA THR A 531 -6.22 29.86 -60.21
C THR A 531 -6.18 29.50 -58.72
N PRO A 532 -6.44 28.23 -58.34
CA PRO A 532 -6.64 27.88 -56.95
C PRO A 532 -5.42 28.14 -56.07
N LEU A 533 -5.66 28.72 -54.90
CA LEU A 533 -4.67 28.76 -53.83
C LEU A 533 -4.65 27.40 -53.13
N VAL A 534 -3.45 26.87 -52.92
CA VAL A 534 -3.23 25.62 -52.18
C VAL A 534 -2.35 25.89 -50.97
N ASP A 535 -2.82 25.54 -49.78
CA ASP A 535 -2.04 25.62 -48.54
C ASP A 535 -1.96 24.27 -47.83
N ILE A 536 -0.72 23.87 -47.50
CA ILE A 536 -0.41 22.61 -46.83
C ILE A 536 0.01 22.92 -45.40
N SER A 537 -0.75 22.39 -44.44
CA SER A 537 -0.49 22.61 -43.02
C SER A 537 0.86 22.02 -42.60
N LYS A 538 1.40 22.52 -41.48
CA LYS A 538 2.38 21.71 -40.73
C LYS A 538 1.77 20.38 -40.33
N PRO A 539 2.55 19.30 -40.27
CA PRO A 539 2.04 18.09 -39.70
C PRO A 539 1.94 18.14 -38.18
N VAL A 540 0.94 17.44 -37.63
CA VAL A 540 0.87 17.07 -36.22
C VAL A 540 1.57 15.72 -36.07
N GLN A 541 2.58 15.65 -35.19
CA GLN A 541 3.25 14.40 -34.85
C GLN A 541 2.49 13.68 -33.72
N ILE A 542 2.04 12.46 -33.98
CA ILE A 542 1.43 11.58 -32.99
C ILE A 542 2.44 10.49 -32.64
N ILE A 543 3.08 10.62 -31.48
CA ILE A 543 4.07 9.67 -30.97
C ILE A 543 3.33 8.44 -30.44
N VAL A 544 3.55 7.30 -31.08
CA VAL A 544 2.94 6.03 -30.64
C VAL A 544 3.88 5.32 -29.69
N GLN A 545 3.43 5.14 -28.45
CA GLN A 545 4.08 4.29 -27.47
C GLN A 545 3.49 2.88 -27.59
N GLN A 546 4.35 1.86 -27.68
CA GLN A 546 3.88 0.49 -27.78
C GLN A 546 3.14 0.10 -26.49
N ALA A 547 2.02 -0.60 -26.61
CA ALA A 547 1.24 -1.07 -25.48
C ALA A 547 2.10 -1.91 -24.52
N ILE A 548 1.89 -1.68 -23.22
CA ILE A 548 2.63 -2.39 -22.15
C ILE A 548 2.37 -3.88 -22.30
N THR A 549 3.43 -4.67 -22.23
CA THR A 549 3.37 -6.14 -22.19
C THR A 549 4.13 -6.66 -20.97
N GLY A 550 3.90 -7.91 -20.58
CA GLY A 550 4.66 -8.53 -19.50
C GLY A 550 4.34 -8.00 -18.10
N ASN A 551 3.16 -7.43 -17.88
CA ASN A 551 2.64 -7.12 -16.54
C ASN A 551 2.16 -8.42 -15.83
N LEU A 552 3.07 -9.38 -15.69
CA LEU A 552 2.81 -10.65 -15.04
C LEU A 552 3.09 -10.51 -13.55
N ILE A 553 2.13 -10.90 -12.74
CA ILE A 553 2.22 -10.95 -11.27
C ILE A 553 2.17 -12.41 -10.82
N GLY A 554 2.47 -12.68 -9.54
CA GLY A 554 2.66 -14.01 -8.95
C GLY A 554 1.55 -15.05 -9.21
N LYS A 555 1.64 -16.22 -8.56
CA LYS A 555 0.66 -17.31 -8.76
C LYS A 555 -0.36 -17.36 -7.64
N ASP A 556 -1.51 -17.98 -7.92
CA ASP A 556 -2.51 -18.31 -6.91
C ASP A 556 -1.91 -19.20 -5.82
N THR A 557 -2.27 -18.93 -4.57
CA THR A 557 -1.80 -19.70 -3.40
C THR A 557 -2.94 -19.99 -2.44
N THR A 558 -2.72 -20.96 -1.54
CA THR A 558 -3.65 -21.31 -0.47
C THR A 558 -2.94 -21.20 0.87
N ILE A 559 -3.55 -20.55 1.85
CA ILE A 559 -3.04 -20.41 3.22
C ILE A 559 -4.10 -20.77 4.24
N CYS A 560 -3.69 -20.98 5.50
CA CYS A 560 -4.64 -21.11 6.61
C CYS A 560 -5.07 -19.75 7.16
N TYR A 561 -6.25 -19.70 7.77
CA TYR A 561 -6.76 -18.51 8.45
C TYR A 561 -5.71 -17.86 9.37
N GLY A 562 -5.51 -16.55 9.19
CA GLY A 562 -4.60 -15.73 10.00
C GLY A 562 -3.12 -15.87 9.65
N GLN A 563 -2.76 -16.62 8.60
CA GLN A 563 -1.37 -16.69 8.13
C GLN A 563 -1.03 -15.56 7.16
N ASN A 564 0.26 -15.17 7.13
CA ASN A 564 0.81 -14.27 6.12
C ASN A 564 1.01 -15.03 4.81
N PRO A 565 0.46 -14.56 3.68
CA PRO A 565 0.81 -15.08 2.37
C PRO A 565 2.28 -14.81 2.01
N LEU A 566 2.81 -15.53 1.02
CA LEU A 566 4.08 -15.16 0.39
C LEU A 566 3.91 -13.86 -0.41
N SER A 567 4.97 -13.05 -0.46
CA SER A 567 4.96 -11.83 -1.27
C SER A 567 4.70 -12.14 -2.75
N ILE A 568 3.83 -11.36 -3.38
CA ILE A 568 3.49 -11.45 -4.79
C ILE A 568 4.59 -10.73 -5.59
N VAL A 569 5.47 -11.52 -6.20
CA VAL A 569 6.58 -11.02 -7.02
C VAL A 569 6.28 -11.14 -8.53
N PRO A 570 6.89 -10.29 -9.39
CA PRO A 570 6.79 -10.42 -10.84
C PRO A 570 7.26 -11.80 -11.32
N LEU A 571 6.55 -12.39 -12.31
CA LEU A 571 6.93 -13.68 -12.90
C LEU A 571 7.97 -13.57 -14.04
N ASN A 572 8.37 -12.35 -14.38
CA ASN A 572 9.33 -12.01 -15.41
C ASN A 572 10.19 -10.81 -14.94
N THR A 573 11.08 -10.30 -15.77
CA THR A 573 11.92 -9.12 -15.49
C THR A 573 11.13 -7.80 -15.37
N GLY A 574 9.80 -7.84 -15.37
CA GLY A 574 8.92 -6.70 -15.27
C GLY A 574 8.26 -6.33 -16.61
N PRO A 575 7.38 -5.30 -16.61
CA PRO A 575 6.73 -4.83 -17.81
C PRO A 575 7.72 -4.33 -18.86
N SER A 576 7.36 -4.44 -20.13
CA SER A 576 8.10 -3.92 -21.29
C SER A 576 7.22 -2.93 -22.07
N ASN A 577 7.81 -2.23 -23.05
CA ASN A 577 7.16 -1.19 -23.88
C ASN A 577 6.76 0.10 -23.12
N GLY A 578 5.72 0.80 -23.56
CA GLY A 578 5.39 2.14 -23.07
C GLY A 578 6.48 3.16 -23.42
N ASN A 579 6.92 3.94 -22.43
CA ASN A 579 8.08 4.82 -22.54
C ASN A 579 9.31 4.31 -21.74
N GLY A 580 9.26 3.06 -21.27
CA GLY A 580 10.34 2.43 -20.48
C GLY A 580 10.42 2.86 -19.01
N LYS A 581 9.55 3.78 -18.55
CA LYS A 581 9.42 4.14 -17.13
C LYS A 581 8.06 3.66 -16.62
N TYR A 582 8.05 2.93 -15.51
CA TYR A 582 6.84 2.28 -14.99
C TYR A 582 6.50 2.81 -13.60
N THR A 583 5.22 3.10 -13.38
CA THR A 583 4.64 3.27 -12.06
C THR A 583 3.66 2.15 -11.78
N TYR A 584 3.65 1.65 -10.54
CA TYR A 584 2.83 0.52 -10.12
C TYR A 584 1.79 0.99 -9.11
N GLN A 585 0.61 0.36 -9.16
CA GLN A 585 -0.40 0.47 -8.12
C GLN A 585 -1.05 -0.90 -7.93
N TRP A 586 -1.00 -1.41 -6.70
CA TRP A 586 -1.68 -2.64 -6.32
C TRP A 586 -3.10 -2.36 -5.85
N PHE A 587 -4.03 -3.21 -6.27
CA PHE A 587 -5.41 -3.23 -5.84
C PHE A 587 -5.72 -4.56 -5.16
N ALA A 588 -6.58 -4.52 -4.14
CA ALA A 588 -7.05 -5.70 -3.42
C ALA A 588 -8.58 -5.73 -3.34
N ASN A 589 -9.16 -6.92 -3.44
CA ASN A 589 -10.60 -7.13 -3.35
C ASN A 589 -10.91 -8.51 -2.75
N THR A 590 -12.05 -8.69 -2.07
CA THR A 590 -12.54 -9.96 -1.51
C THR A 590 -13.57 -10.66 -2.39
N ASP A 591 -14.13 -9.99 -3.42
CA ASP A 591 -15.19 -10.53 -4.29
C ASP A 591 -14.83 -10.65 -5.78
N ASN A 592 -13.65 -10.16 -6.18
CA ASN A 592 -13.15 -10.15 -7.56
C ASN A 592 -14.04 -9.39 -8.58
N THR A 593 -14.84 -8.42 -8.14
CA THR A 593 -15.73 -7.65 -9.01
C THR A 593 -15.16 -6.26 -9.32
N THR A 594 -15.04 -5.41 -8.31
CA THR A 594 -14.67 -3.98 -8.44
C THR A 594 -13.25 -3.71 -7.99
N TRP A 595 -12.47 -3.00 -8.81
CA TRP A 595 -11.04 -2.75 -8.61
C TRP A 595 -10.76 -1.26 -8.42
N THR A 596 -11.39 -0.65 -7.41
CA THR A 596 -11.29 0.79 -7.13
C THR A 596 -10.50 1.11 -5.85
N LEU A 597 -10.27 0.12 -5.00
CA LEU A 597 -9.58 0.29 -3.71
C LEU A 597 -8.14 -0.21 -3.80
N ASN A 598 -7.21 0.65 -3.38
CA ASN A 598 -5.80 0.32 -3.26
C ASN A 598 -5.60 -0.81 -2.25
N ALA A 599 -4.65 -1.69 -2.55
CA ALA A 599 -4.23 -2.72 -1.61
C ALA A 599 -3.65 -2.06 -0.34
N PRO A 600 -3.97 -2.55 0.87
CA PRO A 600 -3.43 -2.01 2.12
C PRO A 600 -1.90 -2.07 2.18
N GLY A 601 -1.26 -1.09 2.84
CA GLY A 601 0.21 -1.04 2.96
C GLY A 601 0.92 -0.48 1.73
N GLU A 602 2.17 -0.90 1.51
CA GLU A 602 3.01 -0.40 0.40
C GLU A 602 2.56 -0.96 -0.95
N SER A 603 1.76 -0.17 -1.67
CA SER A 603 1.08 -0.58 -2.90
C SER A 603 1.68 0.00 -4.18
N THR A 604 2.84 0.66 -4.12
CA THR A 604 3.47 1.35 -5.28
C THR A 604 4.71 0.64 -5.84
N LEU A 605 5.11 -0.48 -5.22
CA LEU A 605 6.28 -1.26 -5.62
C LEU A 605 5.96 -2.30 -6.72
N ALA A 606 7.00 -2.78 -7.40
CA ALA A 606 6.84 -3.81 -8.43
C ALA A 606 6.34 -5.15 -7.86
N SER A 607 6.74 -5.49 -6.62
CA SER A 607 6.20 -6.59 -5.82
C SER A 607 5.25 -6.06 -4.75
N TYR A 608 4.42 -6.94 -4.19
CA TYR A 608 3.53 -6.60 -3.08
C TYR A 608 3.59 -7.68 -2.00
N ASP A 609 3.64 -7.27 -0.73
CA ASP A 609 3.70 -8.16 0.42
C ASP A 609 2.39 -8.10 1.21
N PRO A 610 1.48 -9.07 1.05
CA PRO A 610 0.21 -9.06 1.76
C PRO A 610 0.37 -9.35 3.26
N ALA A 611 -0.35 -8.62 4.10
CA ALA A 611 -0.49 -8.96 5.52
C ALA A 611 -1.31 -10.24 5.74
N ALA A 612 -1.38 -10.70 7.00
CA ALA A 612 -2.18 -11.86 7.39
C ALA A 612 -3.64 -11.76 6.92
N LEU A 613 -4.16 -12.83 6.30
CA LEU A 613 -5.51 -12.85 5.77
C LEU A 613 -6.45 -13.74 6.57
N THR A 614 -7.67 -13.26 6.77
CA THR A 614 -8.77 -13.98 7.44
C THR A 614 -9.86 -14.45 6.47
N MET A 615 -9.79 -14.00 5.21
CA MET A 615 -10.71 -14.39 4.14
C MET A 615 -10.00 -14.40 2.79
N THR A 616 -10.55 -15.18 1.85
CA THR A 616 -10.02 -15.26 0.47
C THR A 616 -9.98 -13.88 -0.16
N SER A 617 -8.83 -13.50 -0.71
CA SER A 617 -8.57 -12.17 -1.27
C SER A 617 -7.95 -12.28 -2.65
N TYR A 618 -8.19 -11.27 -3.48
CA TYR A 618 -7.78 -11.17 -4.87
C TYR A 618 -6.94 -9.92 -5.07
N TYR A 619 -5.90 -10.02 -5.89
CA TYR A 619 -4.98 -8.92 -6.17
C TYR A 619 -4.80 -8.69 -7.67
N LYS A 620 -4.64 -7.43 -8.05
CA LYS A 620 -4.22 -6.99 -9.39
C LYS A 620 -3.19 -5.88 -9.27
N ARG A 621 -2.35 -5.76 -10.29
CA ARG A 621 -1.41 -4.65 -10.45
C ARG A 621 -1.76 -3.82 -11.68
N PHE A 622 -1.98 -2.54 -11.45
CA PHE A 622 -2.11 -1.52 -12.48
C PHE A 622 -0.75 -0.89 -12.75
N VAL A 623 -0.38 -0.83 -14.02
CA VAL A 623 0.91 -0.28 -14.46
C VAL A 623 0.65 0.87 -15.40
N THR A 624 1.33 1.99 -15.18
CA THR A 624 1.34 3.11 -16.13
C THR A 624 2.75 3.32 -16.66
N SER A 625 2.87 3.57 -17.97
CA SER A 625 4.12 3.96 -18.64
C SER A 625 3.83 4.94 -19.76
N GLY A 626 4.12 6.22 -19.50
CA GLY A 626 3.74 7.31 -20.41
C GLY A 626 2.22 7.42 -20.57
N ARG A 627 1.71 7.27 -21.79
CA ARG A 627 0.26 7.26 -22.10
C ARG A 627 -0.34 5.85 -22.07
N CYS A 628 0.48 4.82 -21.91
CA CYS A 628 0.03 3.45 -21.83
C CYS A 628 -0.32 3.05 -20.39
N VAL A 629 -1.40 2.30 -20.26
CA VAL A 629 -1.84 1.66 -19.02
C VAL A 629 -2.11 0.18 -19.28
N ASP A 630 -1.88 -0.65 -18.28
CA ASP A 630 -2.18 -2.08 -18.32
C ASP A 630 -2.58 -2.62 -16.95
N LEU A 631 -3.46 -3.62 -16.94
CA LEU A 631 -3.94 -4.31 -15.75
C LEU A 631 -3.54 -5.78 -15.83
N SER A 632 -2.89 -6.28 -14.77
CA SER A 632 -2.49 -7.68 -14.70
C SER A 632 -3.69 -8.62 -14.67
N ALA A 633 -3.44 -9.90 -14.95
CA ALA A 633 -4.34 -10.98 -14.52
C ALA A 633 -4.52 -10.96 -12.99
N VAL A 634 -5.60 -11.57 -12.51
CA VAL A 634 -5.92 -11.67 -11.08
C VAL A 634 -5.04 -12.73 -10.43
N VAL A 635 -4.54 -12.46 -9.23
CA VAL A 635 -3.98 -13.46 -8.32
C VAL A 635 -4.93 -13.69 -7.15
N LYS A 636 -5.34 -14.93 -6.93
CA LYS A 636 -6.21 -15.35 -5.84
C LYS A 636 -5.39 -15.99 -4.71
N ILE A 637 -5.58 -15.49 -3.49
CA ILE A 637 -5.08 -16.12 -2.27
C ILE A 637 -6.28 -16.72 -1.54
N THR A 638 -6.38 -18.05 -1.58
CA THR A 638 -7.46 -18.80 -0.93
C THR A 638 -7.15 -18.98 0.55
N VAL A 639 -8.04 -18.51 1.43
CA VAL A 639 -7.91 -18.70 2.88
C VAL A 639 -8.81 -19.85 3.30
N LEU A 640 -8.21 -20.95 3.76
CA LEU A 640 -8.93 -22.04 4.39
C LEU A 640 -9.27 -21.68 5.85
N PRO A 641 -10.47 -21.99 6.34
CA PRO A 641 -10.80 -21.80 7.76
C PRO A 641 -9.89 -22.67 8.64
N SER A 642 -9.59 -22.21 9.86
CA SER A 642 -8.82 -23.01 10.83
C SER A 642 -9.46 -24.37 11.06
N VAL A 643 -8.63 -25.43 11.17
CA VAL A 643 -9.12 -26.78 11.51
C VAL A 643 -9.77 -26.74 12.90
N THR A 644 -10.99 -27.26 13.00
CA THR A 644 -11.73 -27.42 14.25
C THR A 644 -11.84 -28.90 14.60
N GLY A 645 -12.32 -29.24 15.80
CA GLY A 645 -12.30 -30.63 16.28
C GLY A 645 -10.92 -31.02 16.81
N ASN A 646 -10.51 -32.29 16.64
CA ASN A 646 -9.23 -32.80 17.16
C ASN A 646 -9.08 -32.76 18.70
N VAL A 647 -10.19 -32.86 19.41
CA VAL A 647 -10.20 -32.92 20.88
C VAL A 647 -10.01 -34.37 21.31
N THR A 648 -8.91 -34.64 22.02
CA THR A 648 -8.62 -35.97 22.57
C THR A 648 -9.64 -36.37 23.63
N THR A 649 -10.23 -37.55 23.47
CA THR A 649 -11.30 -38.05 24.33
C THR A 649 -10.77 -39.07 25.33
N ARG A 650 -10.16 -38.63 26.44
CA ARG A 650 -10.02 -39.43 27.68
C ARG A 650 -9.32 -38.62 28.77
N PRO A 651 -9.77 -38.69 30.04
CA PRO A 651 -8.87 -38.46 31.16
C PRO A 651 -7.97 -39.70 31.27
N ASP A 652 -6.67 -39.50 31.23
CA ASP A 652 -5.54 -40.40 31.49
C ASP A 652 -5.82 -41.87 31.90
N SER A 653 -5.06 -42.81 31.32
CA SER A 653 -5.24 -44.26 31.58
C SER A 653 -4.07 -44.87 32.33
N VAL A 654 -4.39 -45.75 33.29
CA VAL A 654 -3.42 -46.51 34.09
C VAL A 654 -3.60 -48.00 33.85
N ILE A 655 -2.51 -48.72 33.59
CA ILE A 655 -2.51 -50.19 33.41
C ILE A 655 -1.34 -50.85 34.18
N CYS A 656 -1.40 -52.18 34.35
CA CYS A 656 -0.27 -52.98 34.79
C CYS A 656 0.54 -53.53 33.60
N GLN A 657 1.83 -53.76 33.79
CA GLN A 657 2.69 -54.42 32.81
C GLN A 657 2.11 -55.77 32.36
N GLY A 658 1.90 -55.92 31.04
CA GLY A 658 1.29 -57.10 30.42
C GLY A 658 -0.14 -56.86 29.93
N SER A 659 -0.77 -55.76 30.33
CA SER A 659 -2.04 -55.30 29.78
C SER A 659 -1.84 -54.32 28.62
N LEU A 660 -2.90 -54.06 27.84
CA LEU A 660 -2.91 -53.08 26.75
C LEU A 660 -3.71 -51.83 27.16
N PHE A 661 -3.29 -50.65 26.70
CA PHE A 661 -4.12 -49.46 26.78
C PHE A 661 -5.25 -49.55 25.75
N PRO A 662 -6.46 -49.04 26.04
CA PRO A 662 -7.47 -48.88 25.00
C PRO A 662 -7.03 -47.86 23.95
N LEU A 663 -7.58 -48.02 22.75
CA LEU A 663 -7.27 -47.21 21.58
C LEU A 663 -7.39 -45.70 21.87
N LEU A 664 -6.39 -44.91 21.50
CA LEU A 664 -6.45 -43.45 21.59
C LEU A 664 -7.25 -42.89 20.43
N GLY A 665 -8.11 -41.93 20.73
CA GLY A 665 -8.95 -41.24 19.76
C GLY A 665 -9.09 -39.76 20.09
N ALA A 666 -9.53 -39.01 19.08
CA ALA A 666 -9.90 -37.61 19.21
C ALA A 666 -11.07 -37.33 18.26
N SER A 667 -11.86 -36.29 18.57
CA SER A 667 -13.03 -35.90 17.77
C SER A 667 -12.67 -35.71 16.29
N ALA A 668 -13.63 -36.00 15.40
CA ALA A 668 -13.43 -35.83 13.96
C ALA A 668 -13.06 -34.36 13.66
N PRO A 669 -12.01 -34.10 12.88
CA PRO A 669 -11.67 -32.74 12.49
C PRO A 669 -12.74 -32.16 11.55
N GLY A 670 -13.00 -30.87 11.70
CA GLY A 670 -13.87 -30.05 10.85
C GLY A 670 -13.11 -28.86 10.25
N ALA A 671 -13.76 -28.12 9.35
CA ALA A 671 -13.19 -26.97 8.65
C ALA A 671 -11.90 -27.30 7.84
N GLY A 672 -10.94 -26.38 7.73
CA GLY A 672 -9.81 -26.55 6.81
C GLY A 672 -10.24 -26.75 5.35
N SER A 673 -9.63 -27.72 4.68
CA SER A 673 -10.00 -28.13 3.31
C SER A 673 -11.05 -29.24 3.24
N GLY A 674 -11.46 -29.81 4.38
CA GLY A 674 -12.27 -31.03 4.43
C GLY A 674 -11.51 -32.34 4.20
N SER A 675 -10.25 -32.29 3.77
CA SER A 675 -9.33 -33.43 3.72
C SER A 675 -8.26 -33.31 4.80
N TYR A 676 -7.93 -34.43 5.45
CA TYR A 676 -7.08 -34.44 6.65
C TYR A 676 -6.04 -35.55 6.62
N VAL A 677 -4.83 -35.21 7.03
CA VAL A 677 -3.76 -36.17 7.33
C VAL A 677 -3.48 -36.11 8.82
N TYR A 678 -3.42 -37.27 9.47
CA TYR A 678 -3.18 -37.39 10.90
C TYR A 678 -1.72 -37.74 11.18
N GLN A 679 -1.19 -37.26 12.29
CA GLN A 679 0.04 -37.75 12.88
C GLN A 679 -0.08 -37.79 14.40
N TRP A 680 0.00 -38.98 14.98
CA TRP A 680 0.17 -39.15 16.41
C TRP A 680 1.63 -38.95 16.80
N GLN A 681 1.83 -38.20 17.87
CA GLN A 681 3.13 -37.89 18.44
C GLN A 681 3.22 -38.41 19.87
N ASP A 682 4.39 -38.92 20.26
CA ASP A 682 4.70 -39.32 21.64
C ASP A 682 5.75 -38.40 22.28
N SER A 683 5.75 -38.37 23.60
CA SER A 683 6.78 -37.70 24.40
C SER A 683 6.95 -38.36 25.77
N THR A 684 8.15 -38.25 26.35
CA THR A 684 8.46 -38.65 27.74
C THR A 684 8.28 -37.50 28.73
N SER A 685 8.01 -36.29 28.26
CA SER A 685 7.70 -35.11 29.08
C SER A 685 6.68 -34.20 28.37
N ALA A 686 6.00 -33.32 29.09
CA ALA A 686 5.09 -32.35 28.46
C ALA A 686 5.90 -31.25 27.72
N GLY A 687 6.47 -31.53 26.54
CA GLY A 687 7.21 -30.50 25.78
C GLY A 687 7.89 -30.96 24.48
N THR A 688 8.58 -32.10 24.47
CA THR A 688 9.37 -32.53 23.31
C THR A 688 8.70 -33.66 22.54
N TRP A 689 8.08 -33.32 21.41
CA TRP A 689 7.23 -34.24 20.66
C TRP A 689 7.94 -34.84 19.46
N LYS A 690 7.80 -36.16 19.27
CA LYS A 690 8.26 -36.87 18.07
C LYS A 690 7.12 -37.74 17.51
N PRO A 691 7.18 -38.20 16.25
CA PRO A 691 6.19 -39.13 15.73
C PRO A 691 6.15 -40.40 16.59
N ALA A 692 4.95 -40.80 17.03
CA ALA A 692 4.76 -42.00 17.84
C ALA A 692 5.15 -43.25 17.03
N SER A 693 5.68 -44.28 17.70
CA SER A 693 6.08 -45.53 17.05
C SER A 693 4.88 -46.29 16.47
N GLY A 694 5.12 -47.14 15.47
CA GLY A 694 4.07 -47.89 14.78
C GLY A 694 3.29 -47.04 13.77
N ILE A 695 2.05 -47.45 13.47
CA ILE A 695 1.18 -46.73 12.53
C ILE A 695 0.58 -45.52 13.25
N ASN A 696 1.17 -44.35 13.01
CA ASN A 696 0.78 -43.08 13.65
C ASN A 696 -0.05 -42.16 12.74
N THR A 697 -0.45 -42.62 11.56
CA THR A 697 -1.17 -41.81 10.54
C THR A 697 -2.68 -42.04 10.52
N ASN A 698 -3.20 -42.95 11.34
CA ASN A 698 -4.63 -43.24 11.41
C ASN A 698 -5.37 -42.25 12.33
N GLN A 699 -6.69 -42.16 12.17
CA GLN A 699 -7.55 -41.31 12.99
C GLN A 699 -7.46 -41.67 14.48
N THR A 700 -7.25 -42.96 14.78
CA THR A 700 -7.02 -43.53 16.09
C THR A 700 -5.61 -44.11 16.20
N TYR A 701 -5.11 -44.33 17.41
CA TYR A 701 -3.77 -44.85 17.65
C TYR A 701 -3.73 -45.95 18.71
N THR A 702 -3.10 -47.07 18.35
CA THR A 702 -2.84 -48.18 19.26
C THR A 702 -1.51 -47.95 19.95
N VAL A 703 -1.52 -47.83 21.28
CA VAL A 703 -0.31 -47.54 22.07
C VAL A 703 0.61 -48.75 22.10
N ASP A 704 1.84 -48.56 21.63
CA ASP A 704 2.90 -49.55 21.78
C ASP A 704 3.48 -49.53 23.21
N THR A 705 3.07 -50.52 24.00
CA THR A 705 3.46 -50.66 25.42
C THR A 705 4.94 -51.03 25.63
N LEU A 706 5.68 -51.42 24.58
CA LEU A 706 7.12 -51.69 24.68
C LEU A 706 7.92 -50.43 24.99
N ASN A 707 7.41 -49.26 24.60
CA ASN A 707 8.06 -47.98 24.86
C ASN A 707 7.98 -47.50 26.32
N PHE A 708 7.24 -48.23 27.16
CA PHE A 708 7.19 -48.03 28.62
C PHE A 708 8.21 -48.92 29.36
N SER A 709 9.15 -49.55 28.64
CA SER A 709 10.16 -50.45 29.23
C SER A 709 11.12 -49.74 30.20
N ALA A 710 11.47 -48.48 29.92
CA ALA A 710 12.38 -47.67 30.73
C ALA A 710 11.69 -46.55 31.53
N VAL A 711 10.41 -46.25 31.27
CA VAL A 711 9.64 -45.17 31.90
C VAL A 711 8.19 -45.61 32.14
N GLN A 712 7.57 -45.15 33.23
CA GLN A 712 6.19 -45.48 33.57
C GLN A 712 5.18 -44.53 32.92
N ASP A 713 5.57 -43.28 32.65
CA ASP A 713 4.69 -42.23 32.15
C ASP A 713 5.09 -41.78 30.75
N ARG A 714 4.08 -41.59 29.87
CA ARG A 714 4.25 -41.05 28.52
C ARG A 714 3.05 -40.21 28.11
N TYR A 715 3.29 -39.25 27.23
CA TYR A 715 2.29 -38.34 26.69
C TYR A 715 2.08 -38.57 25.20
N PHE A 716 0.84 -38.50 24.74
CA PHE A 716 0.47 -38.65 23.34
C PHE A 716 -0.42 -37.50 22.87
N ARG A 717 -0.25 -37.02 21.63
CA ARG A 717 -1.17 -36.04 21.02
C ARG A 717 -1.35 -36.32 19.53
N ARG A 718 -2.43 -35.84 18.95
CA ARG A 718 -2.69 -35.92 17.50
C ARG A 718 -2.49 -34.55 16.85
N VAL A 719 -1.72 -34.52 15.78
CA VAL A 719 -1.60 -33.38 14.87
C VAL A 719 -2.46 -33.68 13.65
N VAL A 720 -3.30 -32.71 13.26
CA VAL A 720 -4.12 -32.78 12.04
C VAL A 720 -3.57 -31.77 11.05
N PHE A 721 -3.26 -32.22 9.85
CA PHE A 721 -2.87 -31.37 8.72
C PHE A 721 -4.01 -31.30 7.71
N SER A 722 -4.27 -30.12 7.13
CA SER A 722 -5.30 -29.91 6.12
C SER A 722 -4.86 -28.91 5.05
N GLY A 723 -5.39 -29.09 3.85
CA GLY A 723 -5.05 -28.28 2.68
C GLY A 723 -3.80 -28.75 1.95
N PRO A 724 -3.54 -28.20 0.74
CA PRO A 724 -2.31 -28.49 0.00
C PRO A 724 -1.08 -28.19 0.86
N ASP A 725 -0.04 -29.00 0.73
CA ASP A 725 1.23 -28.86 1.48
C ASP A 725 1.07 -28.71 3.01
N SER A 726 -0.04 -29.21 3.58
CA SER A 726 -0.32 -29.14 5.02
C SER A 726 -0.38 -27.71 5.58
N VAL A 727 -0.86 -26.74 4.78
CA VAL A 727 -0.91 -25.31 5.17
C VAL A 727 -1.68 -25.03 6.46
N CYS A 728 -2.77 -25.76 6.72
CA CYS A 728 -3.47 -25.73 8.00
C CYS A 728 -2.98 -26.86 8.90
N LYS A 729 -2.66 -26.54 10.15
CA LYS A 729 -2.28 -27.53 11.17
C LYS A 729 -2.96 -27.22 12.50
N ASP A 730 -3.48 -28.27 13.13
CA ASP A 730 -4.03 -28.22 14.49
C ASP A 730 -3.40 -29.30 15.37
N LYS A 731 -3.23 -29.01 16.66
CA LYS A 731 -2.61 -29.90 17.63
C LYS A 731 -3.59 -30.14 18.78
N SER A 732 -3.88 -31.40 19.06
CA SER A 732 -4.71 -31.77 20.20
C SER A 732 -3.99 -31.47 21.52
N LEU A 733 -4.78 -31.42 22.60
CA LEU A 733 -4.22 -31.51 23.95
C LEU A 733 -3.48 -32.86 24.15
N PRO A 734 -2.44 -32.90 24.98
CA PRO A 734 -1.77 -34.14 25.38
C PRO A 734 -2.67 -35.07 26.20
N ILE A 735 -2.59 -36.38 25.95
CA ILE A 735 -3.12 -37.49 26.77
C ILE A 735 -1.97 -38.05 27.60
N HIS A 736 -2.14 -38.21 28.90
CA HIS A 736 -1.13 -38.82 29.77
C HIS A 736 -1.47 -40.29 30.08
N LEU A 737 -0.49 -41.19 29.97
CA LEU A 737 -0.65 -42.63 30.17
C LEU A 737 0.41 -43.15 31.14
N THR A 738 -0.02 -43.99 32.09
CA THR A 738 0.86 -44.62 33.10
C THR A 738 0.80 -46.14 33.02
N ARG A 739 1.96 -46.80 32.97
CA ARG A 739 2.10 -48.27 33.04
C ARG A 739 2.98 -48.67 34.22
N TYR A 740 2.38 -49.22 35.28
CA TYR A 740 3.12 -49.75 36.42
C TYR A 740 3.78 -51.09 36.11
N PHE A 741 4.98 -51.33 36.67
CA PHE A 741 5.65 -52.62 36.58
C PHE A 741 4.91 -53.69 37.41
N LYS A 742 4.96 -54.95 36.97
CA LYS A 742 4.33 -56.06 37.72
C LYS A 742 4.93 -56.17 39.14
N ILE A 743 4.08 -56.44 40.14
CA ILE A 743 4.52 -56.65 41.53
C ILE A 743 5.50 -57.82 41.59
N ARG A 744 6.58 -57.66 42.36
CA ARG A 744 7.59 -58.70 42.66
C ARG A 744 7.72 -58.88 44.17
N ASN A 745 8.41 -59.95 44.59
CA ASN A 745 8.70 -60.24 45.99
C ASN A 745 7.43 -60.45 46.84
N ASN A 746 6.44 -61.19 46.32
CA ASN A 746 5.29 -61.67 47.10
C ASN A 746 5.52 -63.14 47.50
N ASN A 747 6.38 -63.38 48.48
CA ASN A 747 6.79 -64.70 48.94
C ASN A 747 6.34 -64.89 50.40
N ILE A 748 5.99 -66.12 50.79
CA ILE A 748 5.55 -66.47 52.13
C ILE A 748 6.38 -67.65 52.70
N ALA A 749 6.46 -67.73 54.04
CA ALA A 749 7.30 -68.67 54.82
C ALA A 749 7.20 -70.15 54.40
N ALA A 750 8.15 -71.00 54.78
CA ALA A 750 8.14 -72.43 54.41
C ALA A 750 7.13 -73.27 55.22
N ASP A 751 6.88 -74.51 54.77
CA ASP A 751 5.99 -75.47 55.43
C ASP A 751 6.40 -75.74 56.88
N ASN A 752 5.40 -76.00 57.74
CA ASN A 752 5.61 -76.33 59.15
C ASN A 752 4.82 -77.59 59.55
N THR A 753 5.29 -78.33 60.54
CA THR A 753 4.59 -79.54 61.06
C THR A 753 4.34 -79.40 62.55
N ILE A 754 3.11 -79.70 62.98
CA ILE A 754 2.67 -79.59 64.38
C ILE A 754 1.91 -80.84 64.84
N CYS A 755 1.71 -81.01 66.15
CA CYS A 755 0.79 -82.02 66.69
C CYS A 755 -0.64 -81.44 66.74
N SER A 756 -1.65 -82.27 66.48
CA SER A 756 -3.06 -81.85 66.48
C SER A 756 -3.45 -81.10 67.76
N GLY A 757 -4.12 -79.95 67.61
CA GLY A 757 -4.56 -79.09 68.70
C GLY A 757 -3.55 -78.03 69.16
N THR A 758 -2.38 -77.92 68.52
CA THR A 758 -1.38 -76.89 68.83
C THR A 758 -1.41 -75.73 67.83
N THR A 759 -0.94 -74.54 68.23
CA THR A 759 -0.90 -73.34 67.38
C THR A 759 0.37 -73.29 66.53
N PRO A 760 0.27 -73.14 65.19
CA PRO A 760 1.44 -72.98 64.32
C PRO A 760 2.19 -71.67 64.58
N ALA A 761 3.48 -71.62 64.21
CA ALA A 761 4.22 -70.36 64.15
C ALA A 761 3.64 -69.41 63.06
N PRO A 762 3.71 -68.08 63.24
CA PRO A 762 3.24 -67.12 62.24
C PRO A 762 3.90 -67.30 60.87
N LEU A 763 3.11 -67.20 59.81
CA LEU A 763 3.56 -67.17 58.42
C LEU A 763 4.04 -65.76 58.07
N THR A 764 5.35 -65.58 57.98
CA THR A 764 5.95 -64.30 57.55
C THR A 764 5.84 -64.15 56.04
N GLY A 765 5.37 -62.98 55.57
CA GLY A 765 5.37 -62.63 54.16
C GLY A 765 6.40 -61.53 53.84
N SER A 766 7.05 -61.60 52.69
CA SER A 766 8.01 -60.58 52.25
C SER A 766 7.36 -59.24 51.91
N THR A 767 8.13 -58.15 51.95
CA THR A 767 7.68 -56.83 51.48
C THR A 767 7.64 -56.81 49.94
N PRO A 768 6.47 -56.58 49.32
CA PRO A 768 6.37 -56.48 47.86
C PRO A 768 7.19 -55.31 47.31
N THR A 769 7.61 -55.44 46.05
CA THR A 769 8.32 -54.40 45.30
C THR A 769 7.63 -54.18 43.94
N GLN A 770 7.87 -53.04 43.29
CA GLN A 770 7.21 -52.62 42.02
C GLN A 770 5.73 -52.25 42.18
N GLY A 771 4.92 -52.25 41.12
CA GLY A 771 3.59 -51.64 41.16
C GLY A 771 3.67 -50.11 41.28
N ASP A 772 2.72 -49.51 41.99
CA ASP A 772 2.69 -48.09 42.37
C ASP A 772 3.37 -47.79 43.73
N GLY A 773 3.91 -48.81 44.39
CA GLY A 773 4.54 -48.69 45.72
C GLY A 773 3.57 -48.75 46.90
N THR A 774 2.25 -48.78 46.68
CA THR A 774 1.23 -48.94 47.72
C THR A 774 0.59 -50.33 47.62
N TYR A 775 0.61 -51.10 48.72
CA TYR A 775 0.21 -52.50 48.71
C TYR A 775 -0.93 -52.79 49.68
N THR A 776 -1.89 -53.62 49.23
CA THR A 776 -2.90 -54.25 50.09
C THR A 776 -2.73 -55.77 50.05
N TYR A 777 -2.98 -56.43 51.18
CA TYR A 777 -2.72 -57.86 51.37
C TYR A 777 -4.03 -58.61 51.64
N ILE A 778 -4.13 -59.83 51.12
CA ILE A 778 -5.22 -60.76 51.42
C ILE A 778 -4.62 -62.15 51.57
N TRP A 779 -4.74 -62.74 52.76
CA TRP A 779 -4.43 -64.14 53.01
C TRP A 779 -5.64 -65.02 52.73
N GLN A 780 -5.42 -66.14 52.05
CA GLN A 780 -6.41 -67.16 51.75
C GLN A 780 -5.99 -68.49 52.34
N GLN A 781 -6.97 -69.35 52.63
CA GLN A 781 -6.76 -70.70 53.15
C GLN A 781 -7.42 -71.75 52.25
N SER A 782 -6.92 -72.98 52.31
CA SER A 782 -7.42 -74.11 51.53
C SER A 782 -7.23 -75.42 52.30
N SER A 783 -8.13 -76.38 52.07
CA SER A 783 -8.04 -77.76 52.60
C SER A 783 -7.35 -78.74 51.66
N ASP A 784 -7.04 -78.34 50.42
CA ASP A 784 -6.44 -79.22 49.41
C ASP A 784 -5.26 -78.57 48.64
N GLY A 785 -5.01 -77.28 48.85
CA GLY A 785 -3.96 -76.51 48.17
C GLY A 785 -4.29 -76.06 46.75
N THR A 786 -5.46 -76.41 46.21
CA THR A 786 -5.86 -76.12 44.83
C THR A 786 -7.08 -75.19 44.76
N ALA A 787 -8.10 -75.40 45.59
CA ALA A 787 -9.28 -74.56 45.69
C ALA A 787 -9.14 -73.56 46.84
N TRP A 788 -9.41 -72.28 46.56
CA TRP A 788 -9.25 -71.17 47.52
C TRP A 788 -10.56 -70.40 47.71
N PRO A 789 -11.59 -71.03 48.31
CA PRO A 789 -12.95 -70.51 48.33
C PRO A 789 -13.13 -69.30 49.24
N SER A 790 -12.22 -69.07 50.19
CA SER A 790 -12.35 -68.01 51.19
C SER A 790 -11.01 -67.43 51.64
N ASN A 791 -11.10 -66.24 52.25
CA ASN A 791 -9.99 -65.66 52.97
C ASN A 791 -9.67 -66.49 54.22
N ALA A 792 -8.43 -66.43 54.67
CA ALA A 792 -7.99 -67.09 55.89
C ALA A 792 -8.74 -66.54 57.11
N SER A 793 -9.00 -67.39 58.11
CA SER A 793 -9.69 -66.99 59.33
C SER A 793 -8.85 -66.00 60.18
N GLY A 794 -9.49 -65.11 60.94
CA GLY A 794 -8.78 -64.08 61.72
C GLY A 794 -8.32 -62.88 60.87
N THR A 795 -7.23 -62.22 61.26
CA THR A 795 -6.72 -61.02 60.58
C THR A 795 -5.93 -61.37 59.33
N PHE A 796 -6.59 -61.32 58.16
CA PHE A 796 -6.02 -61.78 56.88
C PHE A 796 -5.45 -60.66 55.99
N ASN A 797 -5.40 -59.41 56.43
CA ASN A 797 -5.06 -58.25 55.60
C ASN A 797 -3.70 -57.60 55.93
N LEU A 798 -2.85 -58.29 56.67
CA LEU A 798 -1.51 -57.84 57.05
C LEU A 798 -0.41 -58.50 56.20
N ILE A 799 0.80 -57.95 56.27
CA ILE A 799 1.96 -58.49 55.56
C ILE A 799 2.29 -59.94 55.97
N SER A 800 2.11 -60.28 57.24
CA SER A 800 2.28 -61.62 57.82
C SER A 800 0.95 -62.11 58.41
N TYR A 801 0.78 -63.42 58.56
CA TYR A 801 -0.45 -64.05 59.04
C TYR A 801 -0.17 -65.06 60.15
N SER A 802 -0.96 -65.07 61.21
CA SER A 802 -0.83 -66.03 62.32
C SER A 802 -2.01 -67.01 62.31
N PRO A 803 -1.82 -68.27 61.89
CA PRO A 803 -2.88 -69.27 61.90
C PRO A 803 -3.37 -69.59 63.33
N PRO A 804 -4.67 -69.88 63.52
CA PRO A 804 -5.17 -70.45 64.77
C PRO A 804 -4.68 -71.90 64.98
N ALA A 805 -4.95 -72.49 66.14
CA ALA A 805 -4.67 -73.91 66.40
C ALA A 805 -5.41 -74.81 65.40
N LEU A 806 -4.71 -75.82 64.87
CA LEU A 806 -5.21 -76.68 63.80
C LEU A 806 -5.38 -78.13 64.28
N THR A 807 -6.46 -78.75 63.84
CA THR A 807 -6.71 -80.20 64.00
C THR A 807 -6.37 -81.00 62.76
N ASP A 808 -6.37 -80.36 61.58
CA ASP A 808 -6.09 -80.93 60.26
C ASP A 808 -5.12 -80.06 59.45
N SER A 809 -4.46 -80.67 58.47
CA SER A 809 -3.50 -79.96 57.63
C SER A 809 -4.19 -78.89 56.77
N THR A 810 -3.64 -77.67 56.73
CA THR A 810 -4.24 -76.52 56.05
C THR A 810 -3.21 -75.79 55.20
N TRP A 811 -3.59 -75.34 53.99
CA TRP A 811 -2.75 -74.61 53.05
C TRP A 811 -3.07 -73.11 53.06
N TYR A 812 -2.05 -72.27 52.91
CA TYR A 812 -2.18 -70.82 52.88
C TYR A 812 -1.49 -70.20 51.66
N ARG A 813 -2.05 -69.10 51.14
CA ARG A 813 -1.42 -68.22 50.14
C ARG A 813 -1.78 -66.75 50.40
N ARG A 814 -0.98 -65.82 49.87
CA ARG A 814 -1.16 -64.37 50.00
C ARG A 814 -1.32 -63.70 48.63
N ILE A 815 -2.36 -62.89 48.46
CA ILE A 815 -2.58 -62.01 47.32
C ILE A 815 -2.16 -60.59 47.70
N VAL A 816 -1.42 -59.92 46.82
CA VAL A 816 -1.01 -58.53 46.95
C VAL A 816 -1.58 -57.73 45.78
N ASN A 817 -2.24 -56.60 46.07
CA ASN A 817 -2.70 -55.64 45.06
C ASN A 817 -1.98 -54.29 45.20
N SER A 818 -1.63 -53.66 44.08
CA SER A 818 -1.01 -52.32 43.98
C SER A 818 -1.48 -51.66 42.67
N SER A 819 -2.26 -50.58 42.79
CA SER A 819 -3.05 -50.01 41.69
C SER A 819 -3.80 -51.09 40.86
N LYS A 820 -3.50 -51.20 39.56
CA LYS A 820 -4.05 -52.20 38.63
C LYS A 820 -3.26 -53.51 38.59
N CYS A 821 -2.20 -53.65 39.38
CA CYS A 821 -1.39 -54.87 39.45
C CYS A 821 -1.83 -55.77 40.61
N THR A 822 -1.89 -57.08 40.35
CA THR A 822 -2.17 -58.12 41.35
C THR A 822 -1.11 -59.22 41.26
N SER A 823 -0.66 -59.74 42.39
CA SER A 823 0.27 -60.88 42.47
C SER A 823 -0.16 -61.86 43.54
N THR A 824 -0.12 -63.15 43.22
CA THR A 824 -0.36 -64.26 44.17
C THR A 824 0.98 -64.87 44.59
N SER A 825 1.12 -65.24 45.87
CA SER A 825 2.36 -65.83 46.41
C SER A 825 2.51 -67.31 46.07
N ASN A 826 3.64 -67.91 46.49
CA ASN A 826 3.73 -69.35 46.66
C ASN A 826 2.69 -69.87 47.68
N ILE A 827 2.44 -71.17 47.68
CA ILE A 827 1.54 -71.88 48.59
C ILE A 827 2.36 -72.56 49.69
N VAL A 828 1.83 -72.62 50.91
CA VAL A 828 2.48 -73.20 52.09
C VAL A 828 1.51 -74.11 52.81
N VAL A 829 1.96 -75.26 53.31
CA VAL A 829 1.14 -76.18 54.11
C VAL A 829 1.60 -76.25 55.57
N ILE A 830 0.64 -76.23 56.48
CA ILE A 830 0.86 -76.63 57.87
C ILE A 830 0.36 -78.05 58.04
N LYS A 831 1.28 -79.00 58.21
CA LYS A 831 0.98 -80.41 58.40
C LYS A 831 0.65 -80.70 59.86
N VAL A 832 -0.40 -81.47 60.10
CA VAL A 832 -0.85 -81.83 61.46
C VAL A 832 -0.71 -83.34 61.66
N HIS A 833 0.13 -83.76 62.61
CA HIS A 833 0.22 -85.16 63.05
C HIS A 833 -0.95 -85.52 63.99
N LYS A 834 -1.49 -86.73 63.86
CA LYS A 834 -2.60 -87.22 64.67
C LYS A 834 -2.14 -87.51 66.12
N PRO A 835 -3.03 -87.44 67.13
CA PRO A 835 -2.69 -87.81 68.50
C PRO A 835 -2.36 -89.31 68.63
N VAL A 836 -1.37 -89.66 69.47
CA VAL A 836 -1.01 -91.07 69.77
C VAL A 836 -2.01 -91.68 70.74
N SER A 837 -2.67 -92.76 70.32
CA SER A 837 -3.75 -93.45 71.04
C SER A 837 -3.42 -94.94 71.25
N ASN A 838 -4.22 -95.66 72.06
CA ASN A 838 -4.09 -97.11 72.29
C ASN A 838 -2.73 -97.58 72.86
N ASN A 839 -2.09 -96.80 73.74
CA ASN A 839 -0.89 -97.22 74.48
C ASN A 839 -1.29 -97.87 75.83
N LEU A 840 -1.36 -99.21 75.92
CA LEU A 840 -1.83 -99.98 77.08
C LEU A 840 -0.84 -101.07 77.50
N ALA A 841 -0.88 -101.53 78.76
CA ALA A 841 0.01 -102.52 79.37
C ALA A 841 -0.74 -103.62 80.19
N SER A 842 -0.38 -104.91 80.05
CA SER A 842 -0.99 -106.05 80.77
C SER A 842 -0.06 -107.28 80.98
N LEU A 843 -0.36 -108.19 81.93
CA LEU A 843 0.39 -109.44 82.22
C LEU A 843 -0.19 -110.65 81.48
N ILE A 844 0.64 -111.68 81.19
CA ILE A 844 0.20 -112.99 80.66
C ILE A 844 -0.11 -113.97 81.82
N SER A 845 -1.28 -114.61 81.83
CA SER A 845 -1.57 -115.76 82.71
C SER A 845 -1.17 -117.07 82.01
N GLY A 846 -0.15 -117.74 82.55
CA GLY A 846 0.02 -119.19 82.42
C GLY A 846 -0.93 -119.91 83.37
N THR A 847 -0.74 -121.22 83.63
CA THR A 847 -1.61 -122.02 84.52
C THR A 847 -1.63 -121.58 86.00
N GLY A 848 -0.97 -120.47 86.36
CA GLY A 848 -1.08 -119.77 87.63
C GLY A 848 -1.06 -118.24 87.45
N THR A 849 -1.58 -117.50 88.43
CA THR A 849 -1.65 -116.03 88.41
C THR A 849 -0.46 -115.39 89.15
N ASP A 850 0.48 -114.80 88.41
CA ASP A 850 1.70 -114.14 88.90
C ASP A 850 1.50 -112.81 89.65
N THR A 851 0.26 -112.49 90.08
CA THR A 851 -0.03 -111.25 90.82
C THR A 851 0.62 -111.24 92.20
N THR A 852 0.97 -112.41 92.72
CA THR A 852 1.71 -112.61 93.97
C THR A 852 2.77 -113.70 93.78
N ILE A 853 4.02 -113.37 94.10
CA ILE A 853 5.17 -114.29 94.01
C ILE A 853 5.89 -114.41 95.35
N CYS A 854 6.67 -115.47 95.57
CA CYS A 854 7.54 -115.58 96.73
C CYS A 854 8.78 -114.67 96.56
N SER A 855 9.33 -114.15 97.66
CA SER A 855 10.56 -113.35 97.60
C SER A 855 11.68 -114.07 96.87
N GLY A 856 12.24 -113.41 95.84
CA GLY A 856 13.30 -113.95 94.97
C GLY A 856 12.80 -114.60 93.67
N ALA A 857 11.49 -114.69 93.43
CA ALA A 857 10.94 -115.20 92.17
C ALA A 857 10.92 -114.13 91.05
N VAL A 858 10.92 -114.58 89.79
CA VAL A 858 10.88 -113.72 88.58
C VAL A 858 9.44 -113.63 88.04
N PRO A 859 8.87 -112.42 87.84
CA PRO A 859 7.52 -112.26 87.25
C PRO A 859 7.45 -112.60 85.75
N ASN A 860 6.26 -112.94 85.27
CA ASN A 860 5.96 -113.01 83.83
C ASN A 860 6.15 -111.68 83.08
N THR A 861 6.30 -111.79 81.76
CA THR A 861 6.48 -110.64 80.86
C THR A 861 5.21 -109.77 80.80
N ILE A 862 5.39 -108.46 80.87
CA ILE A 862 4.35 -107.43 80.68
C ILE A 862 4.28 -107.09 79.20
N ARG A 863 3.11 -107.30 78.58
CA ARG A 863 2.85 -106.99 77.18
C ARG A 863 2.29 -105.57 77.06
N GLY A 864 2.82 -104.80 76.11
CA GLY A 864 2.24 -103.54 75.71
C GLY A 864 1.53 -103.64 74.35
N SER A 865 0.42 -102.92 74.17
CA SER A 865 -0.31 -102.83 72.89
C SER A 865 0.54 -102.15 71.81
N ILE A 866 0.10 -102.21 70.54
CA ILE A 866 0.65 -101.37 69.47
C ILE A 866 -0.20 -100.08 69.44
N PRO A 867 0.38 -98.89 69.68
CA PRO A 867 -0.33 -97.61 69.60
C PRO A 867 -0.82 -97.32 68.18
N THR A 868 -1.76 -96.38 68.05
CA THR A 868 -2.28 -95.84 66.78
C THR A 868 -2.17 -94.30 66.75
N GLY A 869 -2.21 -93.67 65.58
CA GLY A 869 -2.04 -92.22 65.42
C GLY A 869 -0.55 -91.78 65.41
N GLY A 870 -0.27 -90.49 65.56
CA GLY A 870 1.08 -89.94 65.35
C GLY A 870 1.32 -89.56 63.88
N THR A 871 2.41 -90.04 63.31
CA THR A 871 2.76 -89.81 61.88
C THR A 871 2.00 -90.71 60.90
N ASP A 872 1.23 -91.69 61.41
CA ASP A 872 0.58 -92.76 60.65
C ASP A 872 1.55 -93.67 59.86
N LEU A 873 2.86 -93.60 60.15
CA LEU A 873 3.86 -94.49 59.56
C LEU A 873 3.96 -95.81 60.36
N PRO A 874 3.82 -97.00 59.73
CA PRO A 874 3.96 -98.28 60.42
C PRO A 874 5.34 -98.43 61.07
N GLY A 875 5.36 -98.71 62.38
CA GLY A 875 6.59 -98.91 63.15
C GLY A 875 7.20 -97.65 63.77
N ASP A 876 6.64 -96.46 63.53
CA ASP A 876 7.12 -95.17 64.06
C ASP A 876 6.68 -94.90 65.51
N TYR A 877 6.82 -95.91 66.38
CA TYR A 877 6.55 -95.78 67.81
C TYR A 877 7.81 -96.12 68.60
N ALA A 878 8.35 -95.13 69.30
CA ALA A 878 9.38 -95.32 70.32
C ALA A 878 8.72 -95.56 71.68
N TYR A 879 9.19 -96.56 72.42
CA TYR A 879 8.67 -96.92 73.74
C TYR A 879 9.68 -96.66 74.85
N GLN A 880 9.20 -96.35 76.05
CA GLN A 880 10.00 -96.30 77.27
C GLN A 880 9.18 -96.82 78.45
N TRP A 881 9.60 -97.92 79.04
CA TRP A 881 9.06 -98.49 80.27
C TRP A 881 9.72 -97.82 81.48
N ALA A 882 8.94 -97.68 82.53
CA ALA A 882 9.34 -97.13 83.80
C ALA A 882 8.78 -97.98 84.95
N SER A 883 9.50 -98.06 86.06
CA SER A 883 9.13 -98.84 87.25
C SER A 883 8.96 -97.95 88.48
N SER A 884 8.25 -98.44 89.50
CA SER A 884 7.97 -97.70 90.73
C SER A 884 7.78 -98.66 91.92
N SER A 885 8.31 -98.31 93.10
CA SER A 885 8.07 -99.05 94.35
C SER A 885 6.85 -98.56 95.13
N ASN A 886 6.24 -97.44 94.72
CA ASN A 886 5.08 -96.82 95.41
C ASN A 886 3.84 -96.64 94.51
N GLY A 887 3.99 -96.84 93.19
CA GLY A 887 2.91 -96.74 92.21
C GLY A 887 2.60 -95.33 91.69
N THR A 888 3.31 -94.29 92.13
CA THR A 888 3.08 -92.88 91.72
C THR A 888 4.30 -92.26 91.05
N THR A 889 5.50 -92.48 91.60
CA THR A 889 6.76 -91.98 91.03
C THR A 889 7.42 -93.07 90.22
N PHE A 890 7.44 -92.90 88.89
CA PHE A 890 8.03 -93.87 87.98
C PHE A 890 9.39 -93.39 87.49
N THR A 891 10.39 -94.26 87.60
CA THR A 891 11.72 -94.06 87.05
C THR A 891 11.91 -94.94 85.83
N ASP A 892 12.50 -94.37 84.78
CA ASP A 892 12.71 -95.09 83.53
C ASP A 892 13.63 -96.29 83.74
N ILE A 893 13.24 -97.40 83.11
CA ILE A 893 14.02 -98.62 83.12
C ILE A 893 15.07 -98.50 82.02
N SER A 894 16.34 -98.43 82.43
CA SER A 894 17.47 -98.20 81.53
C SER A 894 17.82 -99.42 80.66
N THR A 895 17.62 -100.64 81.16
CA THR A 895 17.98 -101.87 80.44
C THR A 895 16.74 -102.67 80.08
N GLY A 896 16.53 -102.93 78.79
CA GLY A 896 15.35 -103.66 78.28
C GLY A 896 14.04 -102.86 78.29
N GLY A 897 14.05 -101.61 78.76
CA GLY A 897 12.86 -100.76 78.90
C GLY A 897 12.36 -100.10 77.61
N THR A 898 13.03 -100.22 76.47
CA THR A 898 12.64 -99.54 75.22
C THR A 898 11.83 -100.41 74.26
N LEU A 899 11.57 -101.66 74.64
CA LEU A 899 10.82 -102.61 73.82
C LEU A 899 9.30 -102.43 74.00
N LYS A 900 8.52 -102.91 73.03
CA LYS A 900 7.05 -102.91 73.12
C LYS A 900 6.56 -103.63 74.39
N ASP A 901 7.17 -104.76 74.70
CA ASP A 901 6.89 -105.62 75.85
C ASP A 901 8.10 -105.60 76.80
N TYR A 902 7.88 -105.79 78.10
CA TYR A 902 8.94 -105.73 79.13
C TYR A 902 8.91 -106.93 80.06
N LYS A 903 10.06 -107.58 80.29
CA LYS A 903 10.19 -108.70 81.23
C LYS A 903 10.92 -108.25 82.51
N PRO A 904 10.22 -108.17 83.66
CA PRO A 904 10.86 -107.84 84.93
C PRO A 904 11.87 -108.93 85.38
N GLY A 905 12.92 -108.52 86.12
CA GLY A 905 13.82 -109.44 86.82
C GLY A 905 13.22 -109.97 88.14
N ALA A 906 13.99 -110.76 88.89
CA ALA A 906 13.56 -111.28 90.19
C ALA A 906 13.21 -110.15 91.16
N LEU A 907 12.08 -110.26 91.88
CA LEU A 907 11.63 -109.24 92.82
C LEU A 907 11.68 -109.75 94.26
N THR A 908 12.19 -108.91 95.15
CA THR A 908 12.16 -109.09 96.61
C THR A 908 11.13 -108.19 97.28
N SER A 909 10.53 -107.26 96.54
CA SER A 909 9.47 -106.35 97.00
C SER A 909 8.45 -106.04 95.90
N THR A 910 7.22 -105.69 96.31
CA THR A 910 6.14 -105.29 95.41
C THR A 910 6.52 -104.10 94.51
N THR A 911 6.30 -104.20 93.19
CA THR A 911 6.76 -103.19 92.18
C THR A 911 5.70 -102.93 91.10
N TRP A 912 5.61 -101.68 90.60
CA TRP A 912 4.72 -101.23 89.51
C TRP A 912 5.50 -100.88 88.23
N PHE A 913 4.87 -101.04 87.06
CA PHE A 913 5.45 -100.73 85.75
C PHE A 913 4.46 -99.97 84.83
N ARG A 914 4.94 -99.03 83.99
CA ARG A 914 4.16 -98.31 82.96
C ARG A 914 5.01 -97.99 81.72
N ARG A 915 4.40 -97.68 80.57
CA ARG A 915 5.08 -97.41 79.28
C ARG A 915 4.68 -96.06 78.66
N LYS A 916 5.63 -95.28 78.17
CA LYS A 916 5.41 -94.11 77.28
C LYS A 916 5.58 -94.54 75.82
N ALA A 917 4.72 -94.07 74.92
CA ALA A 917 4.82 -94.23 73.47
C ALA A 917 4.89 -92.86 72.77
N ILE A 918 5.79 -92.72 71.80
CA ILE A 918 6.06 -91.46 71.07
C ILE A 918 6.01 -91.76 69.56
N SER A 919 5.30 -90.95 68.78
CA SER A 919 5.30 -90.98 67.30
C SER A 919 5.28 -89.55 66.76
N GLY A 920 6.30 -89.21 65.98
CA GLY A 920 6.56 -87.84 65.55
C GLY A 920 6.59 -86.84 66.71
N LEU A 921 5.78 -85.78 66.61
CA LEU A 921 5.67 -84.71 67.60
C LEU A 921 4.63 -85.00 68.70
N CYS A 922 3.99 -86.18 68.68
CA CYS A 922 2.93 -86.55 69.61
C CYS A 922 3.37 -87.71 70.52
N SER A 923 2.93 -87.72 71.79
CA SER A 923 3.26 -88.79 72.74
C SER A 923 2.11 -89.12 73.70
N SER A 924 2.10 -90.35 74.24
CA SER A 924 1.05 -90.87 75.12
C SER A 924 1.61 -91.83 76.18
N LEU A 925 1.01 -91.87 77.38
CA LEU A 925 1.40 -92.73 78.51
C LEU A 925 0.39 -93.88 78.69
N SER A 926 0.86 -95.07 79.10
CA SER A 926 0.02 -96.24 79.37
C SER A 926 -0.53 -96.29 80.80
N ASN A 927 -1.48 -97.21 81.04
CA ASN A 927 -1.85 -97.65 82.38
C ASN A 927 -0.67 -98.36 83.11
N SER A 928 -0.78 -98.50 84.44
CA SER A 928 0.25 -99.12 85.32
C SER A 928 -0.10 -100.56 85.70
N VAL A 929 0.91 -101.43 85.88
CA VAL A 929 0.81 -102.87 86.23
C VAL A 929 1.54 -103.15 87.55
N LYS A 930 0.96 -103.88 88.53
CA LYS A 930 1.53 -104.16 89.88
C LYS A 930 1.84 -105.66 90.10
N VAL A 931 2.99 -105.99 90.70
CA VAL A 931 3.40 -107.36 91.10
C VAL A 931 3.71 -107.41 92.61
N THR A 932 3.16 -108.36 93.38
CA THR A 932 3.25 -108.46 94.87
C THR A 932 4.20 -109.58 95.35
N VAL A 933 4.95 -109.41 96.45
CA VAL A 933 5.97 -110.38 96.95
C VAL A 933 5.77 -110.81 98.45
N LEU A 934 5.91 -112.11 98.81
CA LEU A 934 5.69 -112.68 100.19
C LEU A 934 6.99 -113.17 100.97
N PRO A 935 6.99 -113.28 102.34
CA PRO A 935 8.17 -113.65 103.21
C PRO A 935 8.39 -115.18 103.56
N PRO A 936 9.58 -115.62 104.10
CA PRO A 936 9.95 -117.04 104.45
C PRO A 936 9.52 -117.60 105.86
N ILE A 937 9.73 -118.92 106.18
CA ILE A 937 9.28 -119.71 107.41
C ILE A 937 10.45 -120.23 108.33
N THR A 938 10.31 -120.32 109.69
CA THR A 938 11.33 -120.71 110.75
C THR A 938 10.80 -121.54 112.00
N ASP A 939 11.70 -122.15 112.84
CA ASP A 939 11.55 -122.79 114.22
C ASP A 939 10.93 -124.22 114.46
N ASN A 940 11.62 -125.35 114.17
CA ASN A 940 11.08 -126.75 114.25
C ASN A 940 11.90 -127.77 115.15
N VAL A 941 11.48 -128.18 116.38
CA VAL A 941 12.27 -129.01 117.38
C VAL A 941 11.42 -130.00 118.30
N ILE A 942 11.98 -131.11 118.91
CA ILE A 942 11.30 -132.24 119.68
C ILE A 942 11.83 -132.49 121.15
N THR A 943 11.01 -132.90 122.16
CA THR A 943 11.38 -133.14 123.60
C THR A 943 10.69 -134.32 124.36
N SER A 944 11.36 -135.43 124.77
CA SER A 944 11.03 -136.28 125.97
C SER A 944 12.15 -137.28 126.40
N THR A 945 12.19 -137.68 127.70
CA THR A 945 13.13 -138.65 128.33
C THR A 945 12.50 -140.02 128.59
N LYS A 946 13.24 -141.09 128.23
CA LYS A 946 12.90 -142.54 128.28
C LYS A 946 12.02 -142.98 129.47
N SER A 947 10.81 -143.49 129.20
CA SER A 947 10.17 -144.48 130.07
C SER A 947 10.32 -145.86 129.43
N THR A 948 11.19 -146.68 130.03
CA THR A 948 11.20 -148.13 129.78
C THR A 948 9.84 -148.67 130.21
N VAL A 949 9.11 -149.35 129.33
CA VAL A 949 7.84 -150.00 129.65
C VAL A 949 8.02 -151.52 129.65
N CYS A 950 7.39 -152.22 130.59
CA CYS A 950 7.33 -153.69 130.58
C CYS A 950 6.47 -154.19 129.42
N TYR A 951 6.64 -155.46 129.03
CA TYR A 951 5.75 -156.12 128.07
C TYR A 951 4.28 -155.91 128.47
N ASN A 952 3.48 -155.36 127.55
CA ASN A 952 2.07 -154.94 127.71
C ASN A 952 1.78 -153.66 128.56
N GLN A 953 2.68 -152.67 128.63
CA GLN A 953 2.34 -151.30 129.10
C GLN A 953 2.54 -150.19 128.04
N ILE A 954 1.75 -149.11 128.11
CA ILE A 954 1.75 -147.97 127.16
C ILE A 954 2.85 -146.94 127.52
N PRO A 955 3.72 -146.51 126.58
CA PRO A 955 4.70 -145.42 126.79
C PRO A 955 4.06 -144.01 126.87
N GLN A 956 4.76 -143.06 127.48
CA GLN A 956 4.32 -141.65 127.48
C GLN A 956 4.55 -140.95 126.12
N THR A 957 3.71 -139.95 125.82
CA THR A 957 3.71 -139.13 124.58
C THR A 957 4.99 -138.28 124.39
N ILE A 958 5.46 -138.13 123.13
CA ILE A 958 6.54 -137.21 122.71
C ILE A 958 5.93 -135.92 122.13
N ASN A 959 6.45 -134.74 122.50
CA ASN A 959 5.97 -133.43 122.02
C ASN A 959 7.07 -132.65 121.24
N GLY A 960 6.69 -131.70 120.38
CA GLY A 960 7.59 -130.73 119.69
C GLY A 960 7.11 -129.26 119.79
N THR A 961 7.99 -128.30 119.50
CA THR A 961 7.74 -126.84 119.60
C THR A 961 6.95 -126.28 118.40
N GLY A 962 6.40 -125.06 118.45
CA GLY A 962 5.62 -124.43 117.34
C GLY A 962 6.41 -123.49 116.39
N LEU A 963 6.07 -123.46 115.08
CA LEU A 963 6.71 -122.67 113.98
C LEU A 963 6.33 -121.16 113.95
N THR A 964 7.19 -120.32 113.37
CA THR A 964 6.91 -118.91 112.99
C THR A 964 7.26 -118.60 111.52
N GLY A 965 6.70 -117.53 110.91
CA GLY A 965 6.96 -117.13 109.51
C GLY A 965 5.97 -117.66 108.44
N GLY A 966 6.14 -117.29 107.16
CA GLY A 966 5.27 -117.65 106.03
C GLY A 966 3.97 -116.85 105.89
N ALA A 967 3.02 -117.35 105.09
CA ALA A 967 1.75 -116.67 104.77
C ALA A 967 0.68 -116.75 105.88
N GLY A 968 1.08 -117.00 107.15
CA GLY A 968 0.17 -117.00 108.32
C GLY A 968 -0.88 -118.13 108.35
N GLY A 969 -0.72 -119.19 107.55
CA GLY A 969 -1.65 -120.33 107.48
C GLY A 969 -1.28 -121.51 108.40
N THR A 970 -2.22 -122.44 108.63
CA THR A 970 -2.05 -123.61 109.52
C THR A 970 -0.87 -124.48 109.07
N PRO A 971 0.20 -124.62 109.89
CA PRO A 971 1.36 -125.41 109.51
C PRO A 971 1.02 -126.91 109.42
N LYS A 972 1.60 -127.60 108.44
CA LYS A 972 1.49 -129.06 108.27
C LYS A 972 2.76 -129.72 108.80
N TRP A 973 2.64 -130.57 109.81
CA TRP A 973 3.75 -131.28 110.44
C TRP A 973 3.89 -132.70 109.88
N ILE A 974 5.11 -133.18 109.67
CA ILE A 974 5.43 -134.54 109.21
C ILE A 974 6.46 -135.14 110.18
N TRP A 975 6.12 -136.26 110.82
CA TRP A 975 6.99 -136.96 111.79
C TRP A 975 7.59 -138.24 111.17
N GLN A 976 8.82 -138.60 111.57
CA GLN A 976 9.58 -139.76 111.04
C GLN A 976 10.19 -140.59 112.20
N GLN A 977 10.20 -141.92 112.10
CA GLN A 977 10.73 -142.88 113.11
C GLN A 977 11.93 -143.68 112.58
N SER A 978 12.80 -144.18 113.48
CA SER A 978 13.93 -145.09 113.18
C SER A 978 13.85 -146.33 114.08
N SER A 979 14.25 -147.50 113.56
CA SER A 979 14.37 -148.78 114.29
C SER A 979 15.61 -148.91 115.14
#